data_AF-A0A925ST34-F1
#
_entry.id   AF-A0A925ST34-F1
#
_cell.length_a   1.000
_cell.length_b   1.000
_cell.length_c   1.000
_cell.angle_alpha   90.00
_cell.angle_beta   90.00
_cell.angle_gamma   90.00
#
_symmetry.space_group_name_H-M   'P 1'
#
loop_
_entity.id
_entity.type
_entity.pdbx_description
1 polymer ?
#
loop_
_entity_poly.entity_id
_entity_poly.type
_entity_poly.pdbx_seq_one_letter_code
_entity_poly.pdbx_strand_id
1 'polypeptide(L)'
;MKQRRRYPGIIPIISAGLLIVLSAPAQAGITLDGSVGPSGTLTGPNYSISDTVGTRTGNNLFHSFGTFTVGTGESATFSGPSGIANIIGRVTGGSPSSVDGLIRSTIDNANLYLINPSGLFFGPNASLDVRGSFHASTADYIKFSNGDNFYADRLLTCVLSVAEPASFGFLNASPASITVDQSTLQVPVGQTLTLAGGGVTLTNDPAKPSYFDFDTYTQGTGYYVLSAPGGRINIASVGSPGEVSLNDADLGAASFSSLGDVVLRNGANLTVASDIFATGEAGSIFIRGRDILLKDLGVAGLAYGIDASGNPAGTVDIKGRSLQMDNVSLTANSTGEIDHGVRPAFIVDLTVEFSMYNGAQVDTSNFGPGSAGDIAIRAGSIVLGDEIPGTGPLADVGFYGYLNSSTYTQGKGGNISLTAGDILIRNGFYLVTSAMDQGNAGNISVQSDTLKCLDQGNIGSNAYALGFDLDGNPVNAGSAGKVSIVSRDILISAANSTAVVNSSQITGITSQVDGKSNGGKISVTADTLQIRDGGRINTVLNGTERGSDVEITAKNMTVSGYYIDVDGYRLSAVDGRLIGTFASGTGGDISVTTDSLTLANGGVIRTGLYNNAPGTSNAGNITVNAKNVDIATRGQIYADSFRGTGNSGNITVNAATMSITGAKNAPRPGSLDFDFTGLSTTTNAGIGGKITVVLSGDLTATNGGGIKADTQGIGSGGAIDISAANIGLSGSGTEINALSANTGNAGNIGLKAGVLTLADGSSVTTQAKGDGAGGAITVTADALALSGAGQITSSASGAGNAGKIAVTLTGDLEATSGGGISADTSGSGTGGSIAVDARNVTFADKGFLGASSSGSGHAGEIFIKSGRLQIENSGSIATSATDIGNAGKITVETGTLQMASAGQISSSSAKSGNAGNISVTATDSVYLRDSSITTEALLADGGNISIKAPNTIRLDNSTLTASVNGEKETTGGNIIIDPQYVILKGSDVIATAHKGTGGNIDITANVFIADASSVVSAASELGFPGSVNIRAPNNISGIIAPLPADYTSASALLRERCIARIREGKYSSFVVGGRDGLPMEPGNMLSGLIH
;
A
#
# COMPACT_ATOMS: atom_id res chain seq x y z
N MET A 1 -3.57 -36.44 34.07
CA MET A 1 -4.95 -36.36 34.60
C MET A 1 -5.90 -36.14 33.43
N LYS A 2 -6.79 -37.11 33.18
CA LYS A 2 -7.82 -37.07 32.13
C LYS A 2 -9.13 -36.60 32.75
N GLN A 3 -9.87 -35.71 32.09
CA GLN A 3 -11.33 -35.68 32.20
C GLN A 3 -11.97 -35.60 30.82
N ARG A 4 -12.62 -36.71 30.46
CA ARG A 4 -13.56 -36.88 29.35
C ARG A 4 -14.99 -36.61 29.86
N ARG A 5 -15.84 -35.99 29.06
CA ARG A 5 -17.32 -36.12 29.10
C ARG A 5 -17.80 -36.22 27.63
N ARG A 6 -18.01 -37.43 27.10
CA ARG A 6 -19.24 -38.23 27.00
C ARG A 6 -20.35 -37.64 26.11
N TYR A 7 -20.49 -38.27 24.94
CA TYR A 7 -21.66 -38.39 24.06
C TYR A 7 -22.89 -39.01 24.77
N PRO A 8 -24.07 -38.91 24.16
CA PRO A 8 -25.01 -40.03 24.07
C PRO A 8 -25.11 -40.51 22.61
N GLY A 9 -24.89 -41.81 22.42
CA GLY A 9 -25.14 -42.52 21.17
C GLY A 9 -26.58 -43.05 21.12
N ILE A 10 -27.10 -43.19 19.90
CA ILE A 10 -28.25 -44.04 19.59
C ILE A 10 -27.78 -45.04 18.53
N ILE A 11 -27.92 -46.31 18.90
CA ILE A 11 -27.63 -47.53 18.16
C ILE A 11 -28.76 -47.80 17.16
N PRO A 12 -28.50 -48.32 15.95
CA PRO A 12 -29.43 -49.22 15.31
C PRO A 12 -28.93 -50.67 15.40
N ILE A 13 -29.90 -51.50 15.73
CA ILE A 13 -29.85 -52.91 16.07
C ILE A 13 -29.52 -53.76 14.83
N ILE A 14 -28.51 -54.60 14.96
CA ILE A 14 -28.27 -55.76 14.09
C ILE A 14 -29.46 -56.71 14.26
N SER A 15 -30.34 -56.76 13.26
CA SER A 15 -31.35 -57.81 13.13
C SER A 15 -30.95 -58.70 11.95
N ALA A 16 -30.35 -59.84 12.29
CA ALA A 16 -30.10 -60.95 11.38
C ALA A 16 -31.45 -61.59 11.01
N GLY A 17 -32.04 -61.13 9.91
CA GLY A 17 -33.14 -61.78 9.23
C GLY A 17 -32.64 -62.34 7.89
N LEU A 18 -32.23 -63.60 7.90
CA LEU A 18 -31.91 -64.37 6.69
C LEU A 18 -33.23 -64.58 5.91
N LEU A 19 -33.57 -63.63 5.03
CA LEU A 19 -34.59 -63.82 4.01
C LEU A 19 -33.88 -64.28 2.74
N ILE A 20 -33.87 -65.60 2.53
CA ILE A 20 -33.49 -66.19 1.24
C ILE A 20 -34.62 -65.81 0.26
N VAL A 21 -34.44 -64.68 -0.43
CA VAL A 21 -35.10 -64.46 -1.71
C VAL A 21 -34.26 -65.23 -2.71
N LEU A 22 -34.78 -66.38 -3.15
CA LEU A 22 -34.35 -67.03 -4.37
C LEU A 22 -34.57 -66.06 -5.53
N SER A 23 -33.60 -65.17 -5.79
CA SER A 23 -33.51 -64.48 -7.07
C SER A 23 -33.17 -65.54 -8.10
N ALA A 24 -34.14 -65.89 -8.94
CA ALA A 24 -33.85 -66.57 -10.20
C ALA A 24 -32.70 -65.82 -10.90
N PRO A 25 -31.76 -66.52 -11.56
CA PRO A 25 -30.69 -65.85 -12.27
C PRO A 25 -31.33 -64.88 -13.27
N ALA A 26 -31.05 -63.58 -13.12
CA ALA A 26 -31.37 -62.60 -14.14
C ALA A 26 -30.71 -63.13 -15.42
N GLN A 27 -31.55 -63.39 -16.43
CA GLN A 27 -31.15 -64.08 -17.63
C GLN A 27 -30.13 -63.20 -18.36
N ALA A 28 -28.85 -63.57 -18.27
CA ALA A 28 -27.77 -62.86 -18.93
C ALA A 28 -27.93 -62.97 -20.46
N GLY A 29 -27.79 -61.84 -21.15
CA GLY A 29 -27.75 -61.79 -22.62
C GLY A 29 -28.63 -60.72 -23.27
N ILE A 30 -28.50 -60.60 -24.59
CA ILE A 30 -29.23 -59.61 -25.40
C ILE A 30 -30.50 -60.22 -25.97
N THR A 31 -31.64 -59.56 -25.77
CA THR A 31 -32.93 -59.95 -26.38
C THR A 31 -33.47 -58.82 -27.26
N LEU A 32 -34.11 -59.16 -28.37
CA LEU A 32 -34.80 -58.25 -29.28
C LEU A 32 -36.30 -58.21 -28.93
N ASP A 33 -36.89 -57.02 -28.87
CA ASP A 33 -38.27 -56.85 -28.40
C ASP A 33 -39.35 -56.97 -29.50
N GLY A 34 -38.92 -57.10 -30.77
CA GLY A 34 -39.77 -57.25 -31.94
C GLY A 34 -40.43 -55.98 -32.49
N SER A 35 -40.10 -54.80 -31.97
CA SER A 35 -40.73 -53.55 -32.39
C SER A 35 -40.04 -52.84 -33.56
N VAL A 36 -38.74 -53.12 -33.80
CA VAL A 36 -37.94 -52.54 -34.89
C VAL A 36 -37.10 -53.62 -35.59
N GLY A 37 -37.68 -54.81 -35.76
CA GLY A 37 -37.02 -56.02 -36.24
C GLY A 37 -37.69 -57.28 -35.68
N PRO A 38 -37.08 -58.46 -35.83
CA PRO A 38 -37.60 -59.71 -35.24
C PRO A 38 -37.48 -59.70 -33.71
N SER A 39 -38.42 -60.36 -33.01
CA SER A 39 -38.30 -60.65 -31.57
C SER A 39 -37.49 -61.92 -31.33
N GLY A 40 -36.71 -61.99 -30.25
CA GLY A 40 -36.02 -63.22 -29.86
C GLY A 40 -34.81 -62.99 -28.98
N THR A 41 -34.10 -64.05 -28.64
CA THR A 41 -32.85 -64.00 -27.86
C THR A 41 -31.67 -64.18 -28.81
N LEU A 42 -30.64 -63.34 -28.68
CA LEU A 42 -29.39 -63.51 -29.40
C LEU A 42 -28.49 -64.52 -28.68
N THR A 43 -27.75 -65.33 -29.43
CA THR A 43 -26.85 -66.34 -28.87
C THR A 43 -25.49 -65.72 -28.54
N GLY A 44 -25.07 -65.80 -27.27
CA GLY A 44 -23.72 -65.40 -26.82
C GLY A 44 -22.66 -66.48 -27.06
N PRO A 45 -21.38 -66.23 -26.72
CA PRO A 45 -20.87 -65.01 -26.07
C PRO A 45 -20.62 -63.85 -27.05
N ASN A 46 -20.67 -64.08 -28.37
CA ASN A 46 -20.52 -63.03 -29.39
C ASN A 46 -21.88 -62.74 -30.05
N TYR A 47 -22.65 -61.84 -29.46
CA TYR A 47 -23.95 -61.43 -29.96
C TYR A 47 -23.80 -60.65 -31.27
N SER A 48 -24.28 -61.23 -32.37
CA SER A 48 -24.32 -60.58 -33.69
C SER A 48 -25.57 -59.72 -33.82
N ILE A 49 -25.38 -58.41 -34.01
CA ILE A 49 -26.44 -57.41 -34.20
C ILE A 49 -26.30 -56.84 -35.61
N SER A 50 -26.71 -57.61 -36.62
CA SER A 50 -26.66 -57.20 -38.03
C SER A 50 -27.88 -56.35 -38.44
N ASP A 51 -27.82 -55.73 -39.63
CA ASP A 51 -28.94 -55.01 -40.25
C ASP A 51 -30.22 -55.84 -40.38
N THR A 52 -30.10 -57.16 -40.49
CA THR A 52 -31.24 -58.10 -40.53
C THR A 52 -32.03 -58.22 -39.21
N VAL A 53 -31.45 -57.82 -38.08
CA VAL A 53 -32.12 -57.75 -36.78
C VAL A 53 -32.46 -56.32 -36.36
N GLY A 54 -32.41 -55.39 -37.32
CA GLY A 54 -32.83 -54.00 -37.17
C GLY A 54 -33.69 -53.54 -38.34
N THR A 55 -33.96 -52.24 -38.41
CA THR A 55 -34.67 -51.61 -39.53
C THR A 55 -33.88 -50.40 -40.02
N ARG A 56 -33.56 -50.37 -41.32
CA ARG A 56 -32.88 -49.24 -41.95
C ARG A 56 -33.89 -48.20 -42.41
N THR A 57 -33.62 -46.93 -42.15
CA THR A 57 -34.38 -45.79 -42.69
C THR A 57 -33.41 -44.68 -43.09
N GLY A 58 -33.24 -44.48 -44.39
CA GLY A 58 -32.19 -43.61 -44.93
C GLY A 58 -30.79 -44.11 -44.51
N ASN A 59 -30.04 -43.23 -43.84
CA ASN A 59 -28.71 -43.51 -43.30
C ASN A 59 -28.73 -43.97 -41.83
N ASN A 60 -29.92 -44.15 -41.23
CA ASN A 60 -30.07 -44.62 -39.85
C ASN A 60 -30.42 -46.11 -39.82
N LEU A 61 -29.80 -46.87 -38.92
CA LEU A 61 -30.10 -48.27 -38.64
C LEU A 61 -30.63 -48.40 -37.21
N PHE A 62 -31.91 -48.73 -37.07
CA PHE A 62 -32.58 -48.81 -35.77
C PHE A 62 -32.62 -50.23 -35.22
N HIS A 63 -32.38 -50.38 -33.92
CA HIS A 63 -32.49 -51.63 -33.16
C HIS A 63 -33.32 -51.41 -31.89
N SER A 64 -34.04 -52.45 -31.48
CA SER A 64 -34.84 -52.42 -30.25
C SER A 64 -34.67 -53.70 -29.44
N PHE A 65 -34.20 -53.53 -28.21
CA PHE A 65 -33.81 -54.61 -27.31
C PHE A 65 -34.80 -54.73 -26.16
N GLY A 66 -35.15 -55.95 -25.74
CA GLY A 66 -35.84 -56.19 -24.48
C GLY A 66 -34.85 -56.03 -23.31
N THR A 67 -33.72 -56.72 -23.41
CA THR A 67 -32.59 -56.65 -22.48
C THR A 67 -31.31 -56.43 -23.28
N PHE A 68 -30.39 -55.65 -22.72
CA PHE A 68 -29.06 -55.47 -23.27
C PHE A 68 -28.04 -55.63 -22.15
N THR A 69 -27.48 -56.83 -22.04
CA THR A 69 -26.46 -57.18 -21.04
C THR A 69 -25.34 -57.91 -21.76
N VAL A 70 -24.10 -57.47 -21.52
CA VAL A 70 -22.88 -58.04 -22.09
C VAL A 70 -21.97 -58.38 -20.92
N GLY A 71 -21.76 -59.65 -20.64
CA GLY A 71 -20.90 -60.12 -19.55
C GLY A 71 -19.41 -60.10 -19.88
N THR A 72 -18.60 -60.47 -18.90
CA THR A 72 -17.14 -60.60 -19.05
C THR A 72 -16.77 -61.57 -20.16
N GLY A 73 -15.95 -61.12 -21.12
CA GLY A 73 -15.53 -61.92 -22.27
C GLY A 73 -16.59 -62.09 -23.36
N GLU A 74 -17.77 -61.49 -23.20
CA GLU A 74 -18.80 -61.42 -24.24
C GLU A 74 -18.60 -60.18 -25.14
N SER A 75 -19.20 -60.20 -26.33
CA SER A 75 -19.23 -59.05 -27.24
C SER A 75 -20.59 -58.82 -27.88
N ALA A 76 -20.97 -57.55 -28.05
CA ALA A 76 -22.10 -57.12 -28.85
C ALA A 76 -21.57 -56.45 -30.13
N THR A 77 -21.69 -57.13 -31.27
CA THR A 77 -21.11 -56.69 -32.54
C THR A 77 -22.19 -56.20 -33.51
N PHE A 78 -22.25 -54.89 -33.72
CA PHE A 78 -23.07 -54.25 -34.72
C PHE A 78 -22.43 -54.34 -36.11
N SER A 79 -23.20 -54.78 -37.11
CA SER A 79 -22.74 -54.92 -38.49
C SER A 79 -23.84 -54.56 -39.50
N GLY A 80 -23.46 -54.16 -40.71
CA GLY A 80 -24.42 -53.72 -41.71
C GLY A 80 -23.74 -53.23 -43.00
N PRO A 81 -24.54 -52.82 -43.99
CA PRO A 81 -24.04 -52.33 -45.27
C PRO A 81 -23.31 -50.97 -45.12
N SER A 82 -22.50 -50.61 -46.12
CA SER A 82 -21.90 -49.28 -46.21
C SER A 82 -22.96 -48.18 -46.36
N GLY A 83 -22.63 -46.97 -45.92
CA GLY A 83 -23.51 -45.79 -45.99
C GLY A 83 -24.51 -45.63 -44.85
N ILE A 84 -24.42 -46.45 -43.79
CA ILE A 84 -25.09 -46.17 -42.52
C ILE A 84 -24.26 -45.12 -41.77
N ALA A 85 -24.89 -44.00 -41.41
CA ALA A 85 -24.28 -42.93 -40.64
C ALA A 85 -24.53 -43.11 -39.13
N ASN A 86 -25.69 -43.62 -38.73
CA ASN A 86 -26.06 -43.77 -37.32
C ASN A 86 -26.69 -45.14 -37.05
N ILE A 87 -26.18 -45.84 -36.04
CA ILE A 87 -26.76 -47.04 -35.43
C ILE A 87 -27.49 -46.60 -34.17
N ILE A 88 -28.78 -46.88 -34.07
CA ILE A 88 -29.66 -46.32 -33.04
C ILE A 88 -30.34 -47.46 -32.28
N GLY A 89 -29.92 -47.71 -31.05
CA GLY A 89 -30.44 -48.75 -30.17
C GLY A 89 -31.25 -48.17 -29.01
N ARG A 90 -32.36 -48.83 -28.68
CA ARG A 90 -33.13 -48.60 -27.44
C ARG A 90 -33.35 -49.89 -26.66
N VAL A 91 -33.45 -49.80 -25.33
CA VAL A 91 -33.82 -50.91 -24.44
C VAL A 91 -35.20 -50.65 -23.83
N THR A 92 -36.12 -51.60 -23.97
CA THR A 92 -37.55 -51.42 -23.65
C THR A 92 -38.06 -52.32 -22.53
N GLY A 93 -37.27 -53.27 -22.03
CA GLY A 93 -37.70 -54.28 -21.06
C GLY A 93 -37.65 -53.88 -19.58
N GLY A 94 -37.35 -52.61 -19.26
CA GLY A 94 -37.43 -52.07 -17.89
C GLY A 94 -36.31 -52.48 -16.93
N SER A 95 -35.27 -53.17 -17.42
CA SER A 95 -34.08 -53.54 -16.64
C SER A 95 -32.87 -52.69 -17.05
N PRO A 96 -31.99 -52.31 -16.09
CA PRO A 96 -30.74 -51.61 -16.41
C PRO A 96 -29.85 -52.44 -17.35
N SER A 97 -29.05 -51.79 -18.19
CA SER A 97 -28.04 -52.46 -19.01
C SER A 97 -26.73 -52.58 -18.26
N SER A 98 -26.26 -53.81 -18.07
CA SER A 98 -24.93 -54.11 -17.52
C SER A 98 -23.99 -54.54 -18.64
N VAL A 99 -22.94 -53.77 -18.87
CA VAL A 99 -21.93 -54.00 -19.90
C VAL A 99 -20.58 -54.18 -19.21
N ASP A 100 -20.11 -55.41 -19.12
CA ASP A 100 -18.78 -55.79 -18.64
C ASP A 100 -18.00 -56.52 -19.75
N GLY A 101 -18.28 -56.22 -21.01
CA GLY A 101 -17.61 -56.82 -22.18
C GLY A 101 -17.48 -55.84 -23.33
N LEU A 102 -17.29 -56.34 -24.55
CA LEU A 102 -16.99 -55.50 -25.72
C LEU A 102 -18.25 -55.04 -26.46
N ILE A 103 -18.40 -53.73 -26.69
CA ILE A 103 -19.32 -53.20 -27.71
C ILE A 103 -18.50 -52.87 -28.96
N ARG A 104 -18.86 -53.50 -30.09
CA ARG A 104 -18.15 -53.36 -31.37
C ARG A 104 -19.08 -52.91 -32.47
N SER A 105 -18.62 -52.03 -33.36
CA SER A 105 -19.25 -51.75 -34.65
C SER A 105 -18.25 -52.00 -35.78
N THR A 106 -18.65 -52.77 -36.80
CA THR A 106 -17.83 -53.00 -38.00
C THR A 106 -18.24 -52.10 -39.18
N ILE A 107 -19.16 -51.16 -38.97
CA ILE A 107 -19.65 -50.25 -40.00
C ILE A 107 -18.79 -48.99 -39.99
N ASP A 108 -18.09 -48.72 -41.09
CA ASP A 108 -17.17 -47.58 -41.20
C ASP A 108 -17.86 -46.23 -40.93
N ASN A 109 -17.24 -45.41 -40.06
CA ASN A 109 -17.67 -44.06 -39.66
C ASN A 109 -19.08 -43.94 -39.06
N ALA A 110 -19.75 -45.06 -38.74
CA ALA A 110 -21.09 -45.01 -38.17
C ALA A 110 -21.07 -44.66 -36.68
N ASN A 111 -21.85 -43.65 -36.28
CA ASN A 111 -22.08 -43.30 -34.88
C ASN A 111 -23.00 -44.33 -34.21
N LEU A 112 -22.79 -44.64 -32.94
CA LEU A 112 -23.63 -45.56 -32.17
C LEU A 112 -24.34 -44.82 -31.03
N TYR A 113 -25.66 -44.87 -31.05
CA TYR A 113 -26.55 -44.32 -30.02
C TYR A 113 -27.21 -45.47 -29.26
N LEU A 114 -27.15 -45.46 -27.94
CA LEU A 114 -27.81 -46.45 -27.08
C LEU A 114 -28.56 -45.77 -25.94
N ILE A 115 -29.88 -45.98 -25.86
CA ILE A 115 -30.70 -45.48 -24.74
C ILE A 115 -31.29 -46.61 -23.89
N ASN A 116 -31.24 -46.45 -22.57
CA ASN A 116 -31.97 -47.28 -21.61
C ASN A 116 -32.43 -46.44 -20.40
N PRO A 117 -33.73 -46.07 -20.31
CA PRO A 117 -34.26 -45.30 -19.19
C PRO A 117 -34.08 -45.95 -17.80
N SER A 118 -33.80 -47.25 -17.75
CA SER A 118 -33.64 -48.00 -16.50
C SER A 118 -32.23 -47.91 -15.92
N GLY A 119 -31.26 -47.36 -16.66
CA GLY A 119 -29.88 -47.18 -16.21
C GLY A 119 -28.85 -47.91 -17.06
N LEU A 120 -27.60 -47.45 -16.96
CA LEU A 120 -26.44 -48.02 -17.66
C LEU A 120 -25.28 -48.24 -16.68
N PHE A 121 -24.70 -49.43 -16.69
CA PHE A 121 -23.52 -49.78 -15.90
C PHE A 121 -22.44 -50.36 -16.81
N PHE A 122 -21.26 -49.74 -16.85
CA PHE A 122 -20.07 -50.23 -17.53
C PHE A 122 -19.08 -50.75 -16.47
N GLY A 123 -18.88 -52.07 -16.43
CA GLY A 123 -18.01 -52.74 -15.48
C GLY A 123 -16.52 -52.70 -15.87
N PRO A 124 -15.63 -53.28 -15.05
CA PRO A 124 -14.17 -53.21 -15.24
C PRO A 124 -13.64 -53.74 -16.58
N ASN A 125 -14.36 -54.64 -17.23
CA ASN A 125 -13.97 -55.25 -18.50
C ASN A 125 -14.69 -54.64 -19.72
N ALA A 126 -15.49 -53.59 -19.50
CA ALA A 126 -16.17 -52.89 -20.58
C ALA A 126 -15.16 -52.23 -21.54
N SER A 127 -15.40 -52.35 -22.84
CA SER A 127 -14.57 -51.71 -23.87
C SER A 127 -15.37 -51.39 -25.13
N LEU A 128 -14.87 -50.43 -25.92
CA LEU A 128 -15.46 -50.00 -27.18
C LEU A 128 -14.50 -50.29 -28.35
N ASP A 129 -15.04 -50.84 -29.44
CA ASP A 129 -14.41 -50.96 -30.77
C ASP A 129 -15.40 -50.45 -31.82
N VAL A 130 -15.62 -49.14 -31.80
CA VAL A 130 -16.55 -48.44 -32.68
C VAL A 130 -15.80 -47.63 -33.73
N ARG A 131 -16.45 -47.33 -34.87
CA ARG A 131 -15.83 -46.61 -35.99
C ARG A 131 -16.22 -45.13 -36.09
N GLY A 132 -17.26 -44.71 -35.38
CA GLY A 132 -17.67 -43.31 -35.27
C GLY A 132 -17.81 -42.89 -33.80
N SER A 133 -18.66 -41.90 -33.55
CA SER A 133 -18.99 -41.42 -32.20
C SER A 133 -19.81 -42.44 -31.41
N PHE A 134 -19.72 -42.39 -30.08
CA PHE A 134 -20.51 -43.24 -29.18
C PHE A 134 -21.30 -42.37 -28.20
N HIS A 135 -22.62 -42.54 -28.19
CA HIS A 135 -23.54 -41.80 -27.34
C HIS A 135 -24.40 -42.77 -26.54
N ALA A 136 -24.25 -42.74 -25.22
CA ALA A 136 -25.00 -43.58 -24.30
C ALA A 136 -25.85 -42.71 -23.36
N SER A 137 -27.11 -43.09 -23.17
CA SER A 137 -28.03 -42.28 -22.38
C SER A 137 -29.11 -43.08 -21.63
N THR A 138 -29.61 -42.49 -20.54
CA THR A 138 -30.81 -43.00 -19.82
C THR A 138 -32.07 -42.21 -20.19
N ALA A 139 -32.06 -41.58 -21.36
CA ALA A 139 -33.20 -40.85 -21.90
C ALA A 139 -34.37 -41.76 -22.29
N ASP A 140 -35.56 -41.17 -22.22
CA ASP A 140 -36.83 -41.77 -22.62
C ASP A 140 -37.00 -41.80 -24.14
N TYR A 141 -36.33 -40.91 -24.88
CA TYR A 141 -36.32 -40.91 -26.35
C TYR A 141 -35.07 -40.27 -26.96
N ILE A 142 -34.82 -40.59 -28.23
CA ILE A 142 -33.94 -39.82 -29.11
C ILE A 142 -34.81 -38.94 -30.02
N LYS A 143 -34.50 -37.65 -30.08
CA LYS A 143 -35.12 -36.70 -30.99
C LYS A 143 -34.24 -36.47 -32.20
N PHE A 144 -34.87 -36.31 -33.36
CA PHE A 144 -34.19 -36.07 -34.63
C PHE A 144 -34.29 -34.61 -35.05
N SER A 145 -33.40 -34.16 -35.93
CA SER A 145 -33.33 -32.75 -36.37
C SER A 145 -34.58 -32.25 -37.10
N ASN A 146 -35.42 -33.16 -37.61
CA ASN A 146 -36.74 -32.84 -38.18
C ASN A 146 -37.88 -32.79 -37.14
N GLY A 147 -37.59 -33.04 -35.86
CA GLY A 147 -38.54 -33.03 -34.75
C GLY A 147 -39.19 -34.38 -34.42
N ASP A 148 -38.89 -35.44 -35.18
CA ASP A 148 -39.38 -36.80 -34.90
C ASP A 148 -38.74 -37.36 -33.61
N ASN A 149 -39.44 -38.29 -32.94
CA ASN A 149 -38.99 -38.94 -31.71
C ASN A 149 -39.01 -40.48 -31.82
N PHE A 150 -37.98 -41.10 -31.24
CA PHE A 150 -37.86 -42.56 -31.08
C PHE A 150 -37.78 -42.91 -29.58
N TYR A 151 -38.90 -43.37 -29.02
CA TYR A 151 -39.10 -43.60 -27.58
C TYR A 151 -38.63 -44.99 -27.11
N ALA A 152 -38.15 -45.11 -25.87
CA ALA A 152 -37.93 -46.40 -25.22
C ALA A 152 -39.24 -47.05 -24.72
N ASP A 153 -40.24 -46.24 -24.35
CA ASP A 153 -41.58 -46.74 -24.00
C ASP A 153 -42.36 -47.15 -25.26
N ARG A 154 -42.74 -48.42 -25.31
CA ARG A 154 -43.47 -49.02 -26.43
C ARG A 154 -44.93 -48.59 -26.50
N LEU A 155 -45.46 -47.96 -25.47
CA LEU A 155 -46.81 -47.40 -25.47
C LEU A 155 -46.87 -46.05 -26.22
N LEU A 156 -45.71 -45.44 -26.49
CA LEU A 156 -45.61 -44.18 -27.23
C LEU A 156 -45.37 -44.43 -28.72
N THR A 157 -45.92 -43.54 -29.55
CA THR A 157 -45.77 -43.64 -31.02
C THR A 157 -44.35 -43.25 -31.43
N CYS A 158 -43.69 -44.11 -32.21
CA CYS A 158 -42.32 -43.88 -32.68
C CYS A 158 -42.31 -43.65 -34.19
N VAL A 159 -41.51 -42.68 -34.64
CA VAL A 159 -41.24 -42.45 -36.07
C VAL A 159 -39.78 -42.83 -36.35
N LEU A 160 -39.57 -43.74 -37.30
CA LEU A 160 -38.24 -44.05 -37.79
C LEU A 160 -37.82 -42.95 -38.76
N SER A 161 -37.02 -42.00 -38.28
CA SER A 161 -36.62 -40.82 -39.06
C SER A 161 -35.44 -41.10 -39.98
N VAL A 162 -35.41 -40.40 -41.12
CA VAL A 162 -34.23 -40.29 -42.00
C VAL A 162 -33.27 -39.18 -41.57
N ALA A 163 -33.73 -38.27 -40.71
CA ALA A 163 -32.95 -37.15 -40.19
C ALA A 163 -31.92 -37.64 -39.15
N GLU A 164 -30.94 -36.82 -38.83
CA GLU A 164 -29.90 -37.16 -37.86
C GLU A 164 -30.42 -37.01 -36.41
N PRO A 165 -29.91 -37.83 -35.45
CA PRO A 165 -30.14 -37.60 -34.03
C PRO A 165 -29.66 -36.21 -33.61
N ALA A 166 -30.50 -35.50 -32.85
CA ALA A 166 -30.26 -34.13 -32.41
C ALA A 166 -30.16 -34.01 -30.88
N SER A 167 -31.01 -34.71 -30.13
CA SER A 167 -31.01 -34.65 -28.66
C SER A 167 -31.51 -35.92 -27.98
N PHE A 168 -31.16 -36.05 -26.70
CA PHE A 168 -31.69 -37.05 -25.78
C PHE A 168 -32.78 -36.41 -24.92
N GLY A 169 -33.99 -36.97 -24.94
CA GLY A 169 -35.15 -36.43 -24.25
C GLY A 169 -35.53 -37.18 -22.99
N PHE A 170 -35.80 -36.44 -21.92
CA PHE A 170 -36.15 -36.96 -20.60
C PHE A 170 -37.56 -36.49 -20.22
N LEU A 171 -38.40 -37.44 -19.82
CA LEU A 171 -39.78 -37.25 -19.39
C LEU A 171 -39.94 -37.41 -17.88
N ASN A 172 -39.00 -38.11 -17.22
CA ASN A 172 -39.03 -38.38 -15.79
C ASN A 172 -38.37 -37.27 -14.95
N ALA A 173 -38.89 -37.03 -13.76
CA ALA A 173 -38.30 -36.16 -12.73
C ALA A 173 -37.08 -36.78 -12.03
N SER A 174 -36.81 -38.08 -12.20
CA SER A 174 -35.61 -38.73 -11.67
C SER A 174 -35.08 -39.77 -12.66
N PRO A 175 -34.38 -39.34 -13.72
CA PRO A 175 -33.73 -40.24 -14.67
C PRO A 175 -32.74 -41.19 -13.99
N ALA A 176 -32.59 -42.41 -14.52
CA ALA A 176 -31.68 -43.40 -13.96
C ALA A 176 -30.20 -43.03 -14.16
N SER A 177 -29.32 -43.54 -13.31
CA SER A 177 -27.89 -43.22 -13.33
C SER A 177 -27.10 -43.93 -14.44
N ILE A 178 -25.93 -43.36 -14.76
CA ILE A 178 -24.89 -43.98 -15.57
C ILE A 178 -23.64 -44.15 -14.70
N THR A 179 -23.07 -45.36 -14.68
CA THR A 179 -21.82 -45.65 -13.96
C THR A 179 -20.79 -46.26 -14.91
N VAL A 180 -19.56 -45.76 -14.88
CA VAL A 180 -18.38 -46.39 -15.50
C VAL A 180 -17.38 -46.70 -14.41
N ASP A 181 -17.10 -47.98 -14.21
CA ASP A 181 -16.28 -48.47 -13.11
C ASP A 181 -15.06 -49.23 -13.65
N GLN A 182 -13.87 -48.67 -13.45
CA GLN A 182 -12.55 -49.26 -13.74
C GLN A 182 -12.28 -49.65 -15.20
N SER A 183 -13.14 -49.25 -16.14
CA SER A 183 -13.00 -49.46 -17.57
C SER A 183 -12.63 -48.20 -18.33
N THR A 184 -12.10 -48.38 -19.55
CA THR A 184 -11.80 -47.30 -20.50
C THR A 184 -12.78 -47.36 -21.66
N LEU A 185 -13.60 -46.32 -21.81
CA LEU A 185 -14.46 -46.10 -22.97
C LEU A 185 -13.76 -45.16 -23.94
N GLN A 186 -13.32 -45.68 -25.08
CA GLN A 186 -12.56 -44.94 -26.08
C GLN A 186 -13.28 -44.90 -27.44
N VAL A 187 -13.31 -43.72 -28.06
CA VAL A 187 -13.76 -43.52 -29.45
C VAL A 187 -12.57 -43.19 -30.36
N PRO A 188 -12.71 -43.32 -31.70
CA PRO A 188 -11.67 -42.91 -32.65
C PRO A 188 -11.32 -41.42 -32.60
N VAL A 189 -10.20 -41.05 -33.21
CA VAL A 189 -9.75 -39.65 -33.29
C VAL A 189 -10.80 -38.76 -33.96
N GLY A 190 -11.04 -37.57 -33.40
CA GLY A 190 -12.01 -36.59 -33.90
C GLY A 190 -13.48 -36.91 -33.57
N GLN A 191 -13.75 -38.02 -32.88
CA GLN A 191 -15.12 -38.47 -32.60
C GLN A 191 -15.64 -38.03 -31.21
N THR A 192 -16.95 -38.07 -31.03
CA THR A 192 -17.61 -37.68 -29.78
C THR A 192 -17.95 -38.89 -28.91
N LEU A 193 -17.73 -38.74 -27.60
CA LEU A 193 -18.20 -39.64 -26.56
C LEU A 193 -19.22 -38.89 -25.68
N THR A 194 -20.47 -39.36 -25.60
CA THR A 194 -21.51 -38.72 -24.78
C THR A 194 -22.08 -39.67 -23.74
N LEU A 195 -22.15 -39.23 -22.48
CA LEU A 195 -22.90 -39.84 -21.39
C LEU A 195 -23.96 -38.84 -20.91
N ALA A 196 -25.25 -39.15 -21.12
CA ALA A 196 -26.36 -38.29 -20.71
C ALA A 196 -27.40 -39.07 -19.90
N GLY A 197 -27.66 -38.70 -18.65
CA GLY A 197 -28.60 -39.47 -17.83
C GLY A 197 -28.94 -38.79 -16.53
N GLY A 198 -29.38 -39.57 -15.54
CA GLY A 198 -29.48 -39.14 -14.15
C GLY A 198 -28.09 -38.86 -13.56
N GLY A 199 -27.83 -39.30 -12.33
CA GLY A 199 -26.47 -39.19 -11.75
C GLY A 199 -25.43 -39.90 -12.63
N VAL A 200 -24.27 -39.26 -12.88
CA VAL A 200 -23.16 -39.85 -13.63
C VAL A 200 -21.98 -40.08 -12.69
N THR A 201 -21.54 -41.33 -12.56
CA THR A 201 -20.40 -41.70 -11.70
C THR A 201 -19.30 -42.39 -12.49
N LEU A 202 -18.08 -41.88 -12.41
CA LEU A 202 -16.89 -42.44 -13.03
C LEU A 202 -15.87 -42.78 -11.94
N THR A 203 -15.41 -44.02 -11.92
CA THR A 203 -14.43 -44.53 -10.95
C THR A 203 -13.33 -45.29 -11.67
N ASN A 204 -12.10 -45.19 -11.17
CA ASN A 204 -10.99 -46.04 -11.60
C ASN A 204 -10.39 -46.80 -10.40
N ASP A 205 -9.44 -47.68 -10.68
CA ASP A 205 -8.70 -48.44 -9.67
C ASP A 205 -7.62 -47.55 -9.03
N PRO A 206 -7.71 -47.24 -7.72
CA PRO A 206 -6.70 -46.44 -7.03
C PRO A 206 -5.33 -47.13 -6.92
N ALA A 207 -5.23 -48.45 -7.19
CA ALA A 207 -3.98 -49.20 -7.21
C ALA A 207 -3.28 -49.18 -8.57
N LYS A 208 -3.95 -48.76 -9.65
CA LYS A 208 -3.29 -48.49 -10.94
C LYS A 208 -2.61 -47.13 -10.83
N PRO A 209 -1.27 -47.06 -10.90
CA PRO A 209 -0.58 -45.80 -10.67
C PRO A 209 -0.99 -44.77 -11.72
N SER A 210 -1.40 -43.60 -11.25
CA SER A 210 -1.52 -42.34 -11.98
C SER A 210 -0.13 -41.80 -12.39
N TYR A 211 0.79 -42.66 -12.82
CA TYR A 211 2.17 -42.26 -13.13
C TYR A 211 2.31 -42.01 -14.64
N PHE A 212 2.41 -40.74 -15.00
CA PHE A 212 2.96 -40.33 -16.28
C PHE A 212 4.48 -40.39 -16.17
N ASP A 213 5.13 -41.34 -16.84
CA ASP A 213 6.58 -41.46 -16.81
C ASP A 213 7.22 -40.42 -17.75
N PHE A 214 7.64 -39.30 -17.17
CA PHE A 214 8.33 -38.22 -17.88
C PHE A 214 9.73 -38.63 -18.40
N ASP A 215 10.36 -39.69 -17.85
CA ASP A 215 11.69 -40.13 -18.25
C ASP A 215 11.65 -41.11 -19.44
N THR A 216 10.65 -42.01 -19.48
CA THR A 216 10.52 -42.98 -20.57
C THR A 216 9.54 -42.56 -21.66
N TYR A 217 8.77 -41.50 -21.45
CA TYR A 217 7.79 -40.99 -22.42
C TYR A 217 6.80 -42.07 -22.92
N THR A 218 6.49 -43.06 -22.07
CA THR A 218 5.58 -44.16 -22.42
C THR A 218 4.35 -44.17 -21.50
N GLN A 219 3.17 -44.24 -22.11
CA GLN A 219 1.89 -44.34 -21.39
C GLN A 219 1.58 -45.80 -21.04
N GLY A 220 1.26 -46.06 -19.78
CA GLY A 220 0.63 -47.33 -19.38
C GLY A 220 -0.79 -47.45 -19.93
N THR A 221 -1.22 -48.66 -20.27
CA THR A 221 -2.61 -48.94 -20.67
C THR A 221 -3.55 -48.83 -19.45
N GLY A 222 -4.74 -48.21 -19.60
CA GLY A 222 -5.76 -48.12 -18.54
C GLY A 222 -5.75 -46.85 -17.67
N TYR A 223 -5.14 -45.77 -18.15
CA TYR A 223 -5.00 -44.49 -17.42
C TYR A 223 -6.27 -43.61 -17.41
N TYR A 224 -7.13 -43.73 -18.42
CA TYR A 224 -8.32 -42.89 -18.62
C TYR A 224 -9.60 -43.72 -18.56
N VAL A 225 -10.66 -43.16 -17.96
CA VAL A 225 -12.00 -43.78 -17.96
C VAL A 225 -12.76 -43.43 -19.24
N LEU A 226 -12.60 -42.19 -19.72
CA LEU A 226 -13.17 -41.73 -21.00
C LEU A 226 -12.06 -41.17 -21.89
N SER A 227 -12.04 -41.56 -23.16
CA SER A 227 -11.05 -41.10 -24.15
C SER A 227 -11.73 -40.76 -25.48
N ALA A 228 -11.61 -39.50 -25.91
CA ALA A 228 -12.08 -39.01 -27.21
C ALA A 228 -10.97 -38.18 -27.90
N PRO A 229 -9.90 -38.82 -28.39
CA PRO A 229 -8.70 -38.14 -28.87
C PRO A 229 -9.02 -37.13 -29.99
N GLY A 230 -8.65 -35.85 -29.87
CA GLY A 230 -9.00 -34.76 -30.81
C GLY A 230 -10.49 -34.52 -31.01
N GLY A 231 -11.35 -35.14 -30.20
CA GLY A 231 -12.80 -35.15 -30.34
C GLY A 231 -13.51 -34.43 -29.20
N ARG A 232 -14.66 -34.95 -28.78
CA ARG A 232 -15.48 -34.29 -27.75
C ARG A 232 -15.95 -35.28 -26.69
N ILE A 233 -15.86 -34.91 -25.40
CA ILE A 233 -16.54 -35.64 -24.31
C ILE A 233 -17.68 -34.77 -23.79
N ASN A 234 -18.88 -35.35 -23.74
CA ASN A 234 -20.07 -34.72 -23.17
C ASN A 234 -20.55 -35.53 -21.97
N ILE A 235 -20.62 -34.90 -20.80
CA ILE A 235 -21.23 -35.46 -19.60
C ILE A 235 -22.39 -34.56 -19.20
N ALA A 236 -23.61 -35.08 -19.30
CA ALA A 236 -24.82 -34.37 -18.89
C ALA A 236 -25.58 -35.17 -17.84
N SER A 237 -25.55 -34.71 -16.59
CA SER A 237 -26.35 -35.27 -15.51
C SER A 237 -27.58 -34.41 -15.27
N VAL A 238 -28.75 -34.98 -15.50
CA VAL A 238 -30.05 -34.30 -15.47
C VAL A 238 -30.93 -34.85 -14.33
N GLY A 239 -31.80 -34.00 -13.79
CA GLY A 239 -32.64 -34.34 -12.64
C GLY A 239 -34.08 -33.86 -12.79
N SER A 240 -34.52 -33.59 -14.02
CA SER A 240 -35.90 -33.18 -14.36
C SER A 240 -36.20 -33.47 -15.83
N PRO A 241 -37.45 -33.31 -16.29
CA PRO A 241 -37.77 -33.40 -17.71
C PRO A 241 -37.09 -32.29 -18.53
N GLY A 242 -36.69 -32.59 -19.77
CA GLY A 242 -35.96 -31.68 -20.65
C GLY A 242 -35.23 -32.43 -21.78
N GLU A 243 -34.36 -31.75 -22.52
CA GLU A 243 -33.60 -32.34 -23.64
C GLU A 243 -32.11 -31.99 -23.56
N VAL A 244 -31.24 -33.00 -23.64
CA VAL A 244 -29.79 -32.84 -23.78
C VAL A 244 -29.43 -32.77 -25.27
N SER A 245 -28.95 -31.61 -25.72
CA SER A 245 -28.50 -31.41 -27.12
C SER A 245 -27.12 -32.03 -27.35
N LEU A 246 -26.95 -32.74 -28.47
CA LEU A 246 -25.70 -33.46 -28.78
C LEU A 246 -24.60 -32.55 -29.34
N ASN A 247 -25.00 -31.49 -30.06
CA ASN A 247 -24.07 -30.65 -30.82
C ASN A 247 -23.90 -29.24 -30.20
N ASP A 248 -24.73 -28.84 -29.26
CA ASP A 248 -24.66 -27.53 -28.61
C ASP A 248 -23.60 -27.48 -27.50
N ALA A 249 -22.92 -26.36 -27.32
CA ALA A 249 -21.96 -26.16 -26.24
C ALA A 249 -22.63 -26.25 -24.87
N ASP A 250 -23.87 -25.78 -24.70
CA ASP A 250 -24.58 -25.84 -23.41
C ASP A 250 -25.09 -27.26 -23.05
N LEU A 251 -25.08 -28.19 -24.00
CA LEU A 251 -25.71 -29.51 -23.91
C LEU A 251 -27.21 -29.44 -23.49
N GLY A 252 -27.88 -28.31 -23.73
CA GLY A 252 -29.29 -28.12 -23.38
C GLY A 252 -29.56 -28.02 -21.87
N ALA A 253 -28.55 -27.75 -21.04
CA ALA A 253 -28.69 -27.67 -19.58
C ALA A 253 -29.78 -26.69 -19.14
N ALA A 254 -29.95 -25.57 -19.85
CA ALA A 254 -31.00 -24.58 -19.57
C ALA A 254 -32.44 -25.11 -19.75
N SER A 255 -32.65 -26.24 -20.43
CA SER A 255 -33.97 -26.85 -20.58
C SER A 255 -34.47 -27.60 -19.34
N PHE A 256 -33.59 -27.82 -18.36
CA PHE A 256 -33.87 -28.57 -17.14
C PHE A 256 -34.11 -27.66 -15.94
N SER A 257 -35.16 -27.94 -15.16
CA SER A 257 -35.42 -27.25 -13.88
C SER A 257 -34.48 -27.69 -12.74
N SER A 258 -33.91 -28.89 -12.86
CA SER A 258 -32.88 -29.43 -11.97
C SER A 258 -31.95 -30.39 -12.73
N LEU A 259 -30.67 -30.33 -12.39
CA LEU A 259 -29.62 -31.24 -12.86
C LEU A 259 -29.35 -32.34 -11.82
N GLY A 260 -28.68 -33.41 -12.24
CA GLY A 260 -28.20 -34.49 -11.37
C GLY A 260 -26.72 -34.32 -11.01
N ASP A 261 -26.19 -35.17 -10.14
CA ASP A 261 -24.80 -35.05 -9.67
C ASP A 261 -23.81 -35.78 -10.59
N VAL A 262 -22.61 -35.22 -10.73
CA VAL A 262 -21.49 -35.81 -11.48
C VAL A 262 -20.35 -36.08 -10.52
N VAL A 263 -19.88 -37.34 -10.46
CA VAL A 263 -18.81 -37.74 -9.54
C VAL A 263 -17.70 -38.45 -10.31
N LEU A 264 -16.50 -37.87 -10.29
CA LEU A 264 -15.27 -38.47 -10.78
C LEU A 264 -14.33 -38.68 -9.59
N ARG A 265 -13.93 -39.93 -9.33
CA ARG A 265 -13.06 -40.25 -8.19
C ARG A 265 -12.10 -41.41 -8.44
N ASN A 266 -11.11 -41.57 -7.56
CA ASN A 266 -10.15 -42.67 -7.56
C ASN A 266 -9.37 -42.78 -8.90
N GLY A 267 -8.87 -41.67 -9.44
CA GLY A 267 -8.11 -41.67 -10.71
C GLY A 267 -8.98 -41.83 -11.96
N ALA A 268 -10.26 -41.45 -11.90
CA ALA A 268 -11.16 -41.42 -13.06
C ALA A 268 -10.83 -40.28 -14.04
N ASN A 269 -9.68 -40.37 -14.71
CA ASN A 269 -9.18 -39.35 -15.63
C ASN A 269 -9.96 -39.35 -16.95
N LEU A 270 -10.13 -38.17 -17.55
CA LEU A 270 -10.71 -37.97 -18.87
C LEU A 270 -9.61 -37.52 -19.84
N THR A 271 -9.68 -37.90 -21.12
CA THR A 271 -8.77 -37.36 -22.15
C THR A 271 -9.41 -37.08 -23.50
N VAL A 272 -8.94 -36.00 -24.12
CA VAL A 272 -9.26 -35.60 -25.50
C VAL A 272 -8.00 -35.28 -26.31
N ALA A 273 -6.82 -35.68 -25.83
CA ALA A 273 -5.56 -35.52 -26.55
C ALA A 273 -5.40 -36.63 -27.61
N SER A 274 -5.00 -36.28 -28.84
CA SER A 274 -4.77 -37.22 -29.95
C SER A 274 -3.52 -38.09 -29.77
N ASP A 275 -2.44 -37.50 -29.27
CA ASP A 275 -1.17 -38.11 -28.87
C ASP A 275 -0.39 -37.05 -28.07
N ILE A 276 0.47 -37.46 -27.14
CA ILE A 276 1.35 -36.56 -26.39
C ILE A 276 2.52 -36.10 -27.27
N PHE A 277 2.80 -36.74 -28.41
CA PHE A 277 3.88 -36.36 -29.33
C PHE A 277 3.49 -36.06 -30.79
N ALA A 278 2.23 -36.25 -31.18
CA ALA A 278 1.82 -36.12 -32.58
C ALA A 278 0.95 -34.88 -32.86
N THR A 279 1.08 -34.40 -34.11
CA THR A 279 0.55 -33.18 -34.74
C THR A 279 -0.99 -33.10 -34.87
N GLY A 280 -1.76 -33.48 -33.83
CA GLY A 280 -3.22 -33.62 -33.91
C GLY A 280 -4.01 -32.53 -33.16
N GLU A 281 -5.27 -32.34 -33.59
CA GLU A 281 -6.22 -31.37 -33.01
C GLU A 281 -6.49 -31.67 -31.53
N ALA A 282 -6.69 -30.62 -30.72
CA ALA A 282 -7.02 -30.76 -29.31
C ALA A 282 -8.55 -30.73 -29.11
N GLY A 283 -9.11 -31.79 -28.51
CA GLY A 283 -10.56 -31.92 -28.32
C GLY A 283 -11.13 -31.13 -27.14
N SER A 284 -12.44 -31.23 -26.88
CA SER A 284 -13.13 -30.45 -25.82
C SER A 284 -13.96 -31.32 -24.87
N ILE A 285 -14.07 -30.91 -23.60
CA ILE A 285 -14.90 -31.57 -22.59
C ILE A 285 -15.96 -30.61 -22.07
N PHE A 286 -17.21 -31.09 -22.05
CA PHE A 286 -18.36 -30.38 -21.54
C PHE A 286 -18.99 -31.17 -20.41
N ILE A 287 -19.10 -30.57 -19.22
CA ILE A 287 -19.74 -31.18 -18.05
C ILE A 287 -20.91 -30.31 -17.60
N ARG A 288 -22.10 -30.92 -17.49
CA ARG A 288 -23.31 -30.31 -16.93
C ARG A 288 -23.80 -31.17 -15.78
N GLY A 289 -23.95 -30.58 -14.61
CA GLY A 289 -24.45 -31.25 -13.41
C GLY A 289 -24.90 -30.25 -12.37
N ARG A 290 -25.61 -30.72 -11.33
CA ARG A 290 -25.93 -29.93 -10.16
C ARG A 290 -24.68 -29.82 -9.29
N ASP A 291 -24.31 -30.91 -8.63
CA ASP A 291 -23.11 -30.96 -7.80
C ASP A 291 -22.06 -31.82 -8.51
N ILE A 292 -20.90 -31.23 -8.80
CA ILE A 292 -19.82 -31.85 -9.54
C ILE A 292 -18.65 -32.06 -8.56
N LEU A 293 -18.30 -33.31 -8.31
CA LEU A 293 -17.19 -33.69 -7.44
C LEU A 293 -16.08 -34.32 -8.27
N LEU A 294 -14.92 -33.68 -8.26
CA LEU A 294 -13.68 -34.19 -8.82
C LEU A 294 -12.73 -34.48 -7.65
N LYS A 295 -12.33 -35.74 -7.48
CA LYS A 295 -11.55 -36.17 -6.31
C LYS A 295 -10.46 -37.18 -6.64
N ASP A 296 -9.24 -36.97 -6.13
CA ASP A 296 -8.11 -37.88 -6.29
C ASP A 296 -7.85 -38.22 -7.76
N LEU A 297 -7.75 -37.18 -8.60
CA LEU A 297 -7.52 -37.31 -10.04
C LEU A 297 -6.09 -36.85 -10.34
N GLY A 298 -5.25 -37.76 -10.83
CA GLY A 298 -3.83 -37.50 -11.05
C GLY A 298 -3.58 -36.46 -12.14
N VAL A 299 -4.27 -36.59 -13.28
CA VAL A 299 -4.25 -35.66 -14.42
C VAL A 299 -5.54 -35.90 -15.22
N ALA A 300 -6.54 -35.02 -15.16
CA ALA A 300 -7.58 -35.03 -16.18
C ALA A 300 -7.03 -34.28 -17.42
N GLY A 301 -6.33 -35.03 -18.27
CA GLY A 301 -5.60 -34.54 -19.42
C GLY A 301 -6.53 -34.02 -20.50
N LEU A 302 -6.76 -32.72 -20.49
CA LEU A 302 -7.49 -32.02 -21.52
C LEU A 302 -6.48 -31.47 -22.53
N ALA A 303 -6.61 -31.87 -23.80
CA ALA A 303 -6.09 -31.07 -24.90
C ALA A 303 -4.56 -30.78 -24.91
N TYR A 304 -3.71 -31.80 -24.74
CA TYR A 304 -2.30 -31.67 -25.17
C TYR A 304 -2.26 -31.70 -26.70
N GLY A 305 -2.01 -30.55 -27.32
CA GLY A 305 -1.82 -30.41 -28.76
C GLY A 305 -0.39 -29.95 -29.04
N ILE A 306 0.46 -30.86 -29.52
CA ILE A 306 1.59 -30.47 -30.36
C ILE A 306 0.99 -30.28 -31.73
N ASP A 307 1.03 -29.08 -32.30
CA ASP A 307 1.08 -29.00 -33.73
C ASP A 307 2.01 -27.88 -34.21
N ALA A 308 2.65 -28.15 -35.34
CA ALA A 308 3.33 -27.17 -36.16
C ALA A 308 2.35 -26.63 -37.24
N SER A 309 1.03 -26.77 -37.03
CA SER A 309 -0.01 -26.69 -38.07
C SER A 309 -1.11 -25.65 -37.80
N GLY A 310 -1.19 -25.09 -36.59
CA GLY A 310 -2.08 -23.98 -36.24
C GLY A 310 -3.51 -24.35 -35.84
N ASN A 311 -3.79 -25.56 -35.35
CA ASN A 311 -5.14 -26.00 -34.96
C ASN A 311 -5.55 -25.47 -33.56
N PRO A 312 -6.86 -25.29 -33.31
CA PRO A 312 -7.36 -24.72 -32.07
C PRO A 312 -7.06 -25.60 -30.85
N ALA A 313 -6.67 -24.96 -29.75
CA ALA A 313 -6.52 -25.62 -28.47
C ALA A 313 -7.88 -25.99 -27.85
N GLY A 314 -7.92 -27.08 -27.09
CA GLY A 314 -9.15 -27.63 -26.55
C GLY A 314 -9.75 -26.84 -25.37
N THR A 315 -11.05 -27.03 -25.14
CA THR A 315 -11.82 -26.32 -24.10
C THR A 315 -12.32 -27.27 -23.02
N VAL A 316 -12.27 -26.81 -21.77
CA VAL A 316 -12.93 -27.41 -20.62
C VAL A 316 -14.06 -26.47 -20.21
N ASP A 317 -15.31 -26.91 -20.38
CA ASP A 317 -16.48 -26.13 -20.04
C ASP A 317 -17.32 -26.88 -19.00
N ILE A 318 -17.43 -26.31 -17.80
CA ILE A 318 -18.18 -26.89 -16.69
C ILE A 318 -19.28 -25.92 -16.25
N LYS A 319 -20.52 -26.39 -16.19
CA LYS A 319 -21.66 -25.61 -15.67
C LYS A 319 -22.49 -26.39 -14.67
N GLY A 320 -23.01 -25.68 -13.67
CA GLY A 320 -23.79 -26.33 -12.62
C GLY A 320 -24.16 -25.48 -11.41
N ARG A 321 -24.44 -26.17 -10.30
CA ARG A 321 -24.66 -25.54 -9.00
C ARG A 321 -23.34 -25.35 -8.25
N SER A 322 -22.56 -26.41 -8.09
CA SER A 322 -21.25 -26.35 -7.44
C SER A 322 -20.24 -27.31 -8.06
N LEU A 323 -18.96 -26.93 -8.00
CA LEU A 323 -17.82 -27.74 -8.40
C LEU A 323 -16.81 -27.79 -7.25
N GLN A 324 -16.50 -29.00 -6.80
CA GLN A 324 -15.46 -29.26 -5.80
C GLN A 324 -14.32 -30.04 -6.44
N MET A 325 -13.10 -29.50 -6.33
CA MET A 325 -11.85 -30.13 -6.75
C MET A 325 -11.01 -30.44 -5.51
N ASP A 326 -10.77 -31.73 -5.27
CA ASP A 326 -10.03 -32.24 -4.10
C ASP A 326 -8.88 -33.12 -4.57
N ASN A 327 -7.64 -32.63 -4.48
CA ASN A 327 -6.44 -33.34 -4.98
C ASN A 327 -6.60 -33.72 -6.48
N VAL A 328 -6.87 -32.70 -7.30
CA VAL A 328 -7.14 -32.82 -8.75
C VAL A 328 -6.22 -31.90 -9.54
N SER A 329 -5.62 -32.42 -10.61
CA SER A 329 -4.95 -31.60 -11.62
C SER A 329 -5.74 -31.59 -12.93
N LEU A 330 -6.10 -30.39 -13.40
CA LEU A 330 -6.67 -30.13 -14.73
C LEU A 330 -5.62 -29.39 -15.58
N THR A 331 -5.24 -29.98 -16.71
CA THR A 331 -4.19 -29.42 -17.58
C THR A 331 -4.74 -29.25 -18.98
N ALA A 332 -4.55 -28.07 -19.57
CA ALA A 332 -4.91 -27.69 -20.94
C ALA A 332 -3.77 -26.90 -21.59
N ASN A 333 -2.65 -27.60 -21.83
CA ASN A 333 -1.40 -26.99 -22.28
C ASN A 333 -1.20 -27.09 -23.80
N SER A 334 -0.54 -26.10 -24.40
CA SER A 334 -0.18 -26.09 -25.83
C SER A 334 1.33 -26.00 -26.06
N THR A 335 1.83 -26.48 -27.20
CA THR A 335 3.26 -26.38 -27.56
C THR A 335 3.50 -25.80 -28.97
N GLY A 336 2.46 -25.23 -29.61
CA GLY A 336 2.45 -24.93 -31.05
C GLY A 336 3.25 -23.71 -31.52
N GLU A 337 3.68 -23.75 -32.79
CA GLU A 337 4.59 -22.79 -33.45
C GLU A 337 3.96 -21.47 -33.95
N ILE A 338 2.63 -21.30 -33.96
CA ILE A 338 1.99 -20.14 -34.63
C ILE A 338 0.81 -19.53 -33.85
N ASP A 339 0.75 -18.19 -33.77
CA ASP A 339 -0.31 -17.39 -33.13
C ASP A 339 -1.54 -17.24 -34.07
N HIS A 340 -2.56 -18.09 -33.89
CA HIS A 340 -3.80 -18.10 -34.69
C HIS A 340 -5.08 -17.70 -33.92
N GLY A 341 -4.95 -17.14 -32.70
CA GLY A 341 -6.07 -16.51 -31.99
C GLY A 341 -7.08 -17.45 -31.30
N VAL A 342 -6.95 -18.77 -31.42
CA VAL A 342 -7.73 -19.75 -30.62
C VAL A 342 -6.85 -20.33 -29.53
N ARG A 343 -7.28 -20.20 -28.26
CA ARG A 343 -6.49 -20.50 -27.07
C ARG A 343 -7.19 -21.56 -26.22
N PRO A 344 -6.45 -22.40 -25.47
CA PRO A 344 -7.09 -23.32 -24.55
C PRO A 344 -7.96 -22.51 -23.58
N ALA A 345 -9.09 -23.06 -23.15
CA ALA A 345 -9.99 -22.33 -22.25
C ALA A 345 -10.49 -23.22 -21.13
N PHE A 346 -10.37 -22.72 -19.90
CA PHE A 346 -11.03 -23.31 -18.75
C PHE A 346 -12.17 -22.39 -18.32
N ILE A 347 -13.40 -22.82 -18.57
CA ILE A 347 -14.62 -22.03 -18.36
C ILE A 347 -15.49 -22.74 -17.32
N VAL A 348 -15.79 -22.03 -16.24
CA VAL A 348 -16.64 -22.52 -15.15
C VAL A 348 -17.75 -21.52 -14.90
N ASP A 349 -19.00 -21.98 -14.96
CA ASP A 349 -20.19 -21.18 -14.66
C ASP A 349 -21.11 -21.89 -13.67
N LEU A 350 -21.11 -21.39 -12.43
CA LEU A 350 -21.78 -22.00 -11.29
C LEU A 350 -22.73 -21.02 -10.63
N THR A 351 -23.83 -21.53 -10.09
CA THR A 351 -24.80 -20.70 -9.37
C THR A 351 -24.51 -20.58 -7.88
N VAL A 352 -23.71 -21.48 -7.29
CA VAL A 352 -23.42 -21.51 -5.85
C VAL A 352 -21.94 -21.41 -5.56
N GLU A 353 -21.12 -22.44 -5.82
CA GLU A 353 -19.74 -22.46 -5.30
C GLU A 353 -18.75 -23.16 -6.23
N PHE A 354 -17.59 -22.54 -6.41
CA PHE A 354 -16.37 -23.18 -6.95
C PHE A 354 -15.35 -23.36 -5.82
N SER A 355 -14.81 -24.56 -5.65
CA SER A 355 -13.81 -24.80 -4.61
C SER A 355 -12.66 -25.73 -5.01
N MET A 356 -11.45 -25.39 -4.55
CA MET A 356 -10.21 -26.12 -4.81
C MET A 356 -9.41 -26.33 -3.51
N TYR A 357 -9.15 -27.60 -3.18
CA TYR A 357 -8.48 -28.03 -1.95
C TYR A 357 -7.42 -29.13 -2.21
N ASN A 358 -6.61 -29.40 -1.20
CA ASN A 358 -5.57 -30.42 -1.09
C ASN A 358 -4.60 -30.42 -2.26
N GLY A 359 -4.12 -29.23 -2.64
CA GLY A 359 -3.18 -29.05 -3.74
C GLY A 359 -3.79 -29.18 -5.14
N ALA A 360 -5.10 -29.00 -5.29
CA ALA A 360 -5.75 -28.97 -6.60
C ALA A 360 -5.20 -27.86 -7.52
N GLN A 361 -5.13 -28.14 -8.82
CA GLN A 361 -4.46 -27.32 -9.84
C GLN A 361 -5.32 -27.19 -11.11
N VAL A 362 -5.27 -26.01 -11.73
CA VAL A 362 -5.68 -25.77 -13.12
C VAL A 362 -4.53 -25.09 -13.85
N ASP A 363 -4.08 -25.68 -14.96
CA ASP A 363 -2.96 -25.19 -15.77
C ASP A 363 -3.37 -25.06 -17.24
N THR A 364 -3.23 -23.87 -17.83
CA THR A 364 -3.52 -23.60 -19.25
C THR A 364 -2.28 -23.09 -20.01
N SER A 365 -1.10 -23.56 -19.61
CA SER A 365 0.19 -23.04 -20.06
C SER A 365 0.55 -23.33 -21.51
N ASN A 366 1.38 -22.48 -22.10
CA ASN A 366 1.92 -22.65 -23.45
C ASN A 366 3.45 -22.72 -23.47
N PHE A 367 3.99 -23.75 -24.14
CA PHE A 367 5.42 -24.02 -24.27
C PHE A 367 5.98 -23.75 -25.68
N GLY A 368 5.13 -23.40 -26.65
CA GLY A 368 5.53 -22.93 -27.99
C GLY A 368 5.45 -21.39 -28.11
N PRO A 369 5.79 -20.77 -29.25
CA PRO A 369 5.69 -19.31 -29.47
C PRO A 369 4.26 -18.74 -29.50
N GLY A 370 3.23 -19.59 -29.50
CA GLY A 370 1.82 -19.18 -29.42
C GLY A 370 1.43 -18.54 -28.08
N SER A 371 0.13 -18.42 -27.77
CA SER A 371 -0.31 -17.86 -26.48
C SER A 371 -0.99 -18.89 -25.58
N ALA A 372 -0.86 -18.71 -24.27
CA ALA A 372 -1.50 -19.54 -23.26
C ALA A 372 -3.02 -19.30 -23.17
N GLY A 373 -3.71 -20.26 -22.56
CA GLY A 373 -5.16 -20.34 -22.48
C GLY A 373 -5.81 -19.47 -21.39
N ASP A 374 -7.00 -18.97 -21.65
CA ASP A 374 -7.74 -18.15 -20.68
C ASP A 374 -8.45 -19.03 -19.63
N ILE A 375 -8.52 -18.54 -18.40
CA ILE A 375 -9.27 -19.14 -17.28
C ILE A 375 -10.39 -18.18 -16.90
N ALA A 376 -11.64 -18.62 -16.95
CA ALA A 376 -12.80 -17.83 -16.61
C ALA A 376 -13.72 -18.59 -15.65
N ILE A 377 -13.90 -18.06 -14.44
CA ILE A 377 -14.69 -18.68 -13.38
C ILE A 377 -15.73 -17.69 -12.87
N ARG A 378 -16.99 -18.08 -12.98
CA ARG A 378 -18.15 -17.37 -12.43
C ARG A 378 -18.87 -18.28 -11.43
N ALA A 379 -19.05 -17.83 -10.20
CA ALA A 379 -19.73 -18.59 -9.15
C ALA A 379 -20.46 -17.66 -8.17
N GLY A 380 -21.29 -18.21 -7.27
CA GLY A 380 -21.81 -17.44 -6.12
C GLY A 380 -20.71 -17.15 -5.10
N SER A 381 -19.87 -18.13 -4.80
CA SER A 381 -18.66 -18.05 -3.99
C SER A 381 -17.49 -18.81 -4.65
N ILE A 382 -16.27 -18.35 -4.41
CA ILE A 382 -15.03 -19.01 -4.84
C ILE A 382 -14.13 -19.22 -3.61
N VAL A 383 -13.74 -20.46 -3.36
CA VAL A 383 -12.85 -20.83 -2.24
C VAL A 383 -11.62 -21.58 -2.77
N LEU A 384 -10.46 -20.94 -2.65
CA LEU A 384 -9.19 -21.47 -3.13
C LEU A 384 -8.22 -21.67 -1.95
N GLY A 385 -7.82 -22.91 -1.72
CA GLY A 385 -6.86 -23.28 -0.69
C GLY A 385 -7.49 -23.90 0.56
N ASP A 386 -6.66 -24.67 1.25
CA ASP A 386 -7.07 -25.56 2.35
C ASP A 386 -7.56 -24.81 3.58
N GLU A 387 -8.34 -25.50 4.43
CA GLU A 387 -8.70 -24.95 5.75
C GLU A 387 -7.49 -24.87 6.70
N ILE A 388 -6.52 -25.77 6.55
CA ILE A 388 -5.33 -25.86 7.40
C ILE A 388 -4.08 -25.65 6.51
N PRO A 389 -3.14 -24.77 6.89
CA PRO A 389 -1.88 -24.61 6.16
C PRO A 389 -1.10 -25.93 6.06
N GLY A 390 -0.65 -26.29 4.85
CA GLY A 390 0.22 -27.45 4.66
C GLY A 390 -0.45 -28.80 4.90
N THR A 391 -1.79 -28.90 4.87
CA THR A 391 -2.47 -30.20 4.87
C THR A 391 -2.86 -30.56 3.45
N GLY A 392 -1.98 -31.33 2.79
CA GLY A 392 -2.24 -31.96 1.51
C GLY A 392 -1.17 -33.03 1.29
N PRO A 393 -1.44 -34.08 0.49
CA PRO A 393 -0.47 -35.15 0.23
C PRO A 393 0.86 -34.66 -0.38
N LEU A 394 0.91 -33.40 -0.86
CA LEU A 394 2.08 -32.75 -1.46
C LEU A 394 2.62 -31.56 -0.63
N ALA A 395 2.17 -31.37 0.61
CA ALA A 395 2.61 -30.25 1.44
C ALA A 395 4.08 -30.31 1.86
N ASP A 396 4.62 -31.51 2.06
CA ASP A 396 6.05 -31.73 2.42
C ASP A 396 7.02 -31.42 1.26
N VAL A 397 6.51 -31.30 0.03
CA VAL A 397 7.29 -30.99 -1.18
C VAL A 397 7.05 -29.57 -1.72
N GLY A 398 6.32 -28.73 -0.97
CA GLY A 398 6.13 -27.31 -1.30
C GLY A 398 5.20 -27.04 -2.49
N PHE A 399 4.40 -28.02 -2.93
CA PHE A 399 3.40 -27.80 -3.97
C PHE A 399 2.10 -27.28 -3.36
N TYR A 400 1.84 -26.00 -3.59
CA TYR A 400 0.57 -25.35 -3.25
C TYR A 400 -0.40 -25.45 -4.44
N GLY A 401 -1.71 -25.44 -4.19
CA GLY A 401 -2.71 -25.39 -5.25
C GLY A 401 -2.61 -24.08 -6.06
N TYR A 402 -2.93 -24.13 -7.35
CA TYR A 402 -2.84 -22.95 -8.21
C TYR A 402 -3.87 -22.92 -9.36
N LEU A 403 -4.18 -21.70 -9.80
CA LEU A 403 -4.76 -21.39 -11.11
C LEU A 403 -3.68 -20.70 -11.93
N ASN A 404 -3.19 -21.36 -12.99
CA ASN A 404 -2.03 -20.91 -13.76
C ASN A 404 -2.36 -20.78 -15.25
N SER A 405 -2.01 -19.63 -15.82
CA SER A 405 -1.97 -19.41 -17.27
C SER A 405 -0.66 -18.75 -17.67
N SER A 406 0.33 -19.56 -18.05
CA SER A 406 1.70 -19.11 -18.28
C SER A 406 2.24 -19.43 -19.67
N THR A 407 3.10 -18.56 -20.20
CA THR A 407 3.87 -18.80 -21.44
C THR A 407 5.34 -19.02 -21.09
N TYR A 408 5.99 -19.99 -21.72
CA TYR A 408 7.40 -20.32 -21.49
C TYR A 408 8.34 -19.86 -22.62
N THR A 409 7.80 -19.14 -23.61
CA THR A 409 8.53 -18.58 -24.76
C THR A 409 8.00 -17.17 -25.12
N GLN A 410 8.23 -16.67 -26.35
CA GLN A 410 7.83 -15.34 -26.86
C GLN A 410 6.31 -15.03 -26.85
N GLY A 411 5.47 -16.02 -26.54
CA GLY A 411 4.02 -15.93 -26.48
C GLY A 411 3.42 -14.93 -25.49
N LYS A 412 2.09 -14.78 -25.49
CA LYS A 412 1.36 -14.11 -24.39
C LYS A 412 0.77 -15.13 -23.41
N GLY A 413 0.91 -14.89 -22.11
CA GLY A 413 0.11 -15.57 -21.09
C GLY A 413 -1.39 -15.34 -21.32
N GLY A 414 -2.23 -16.29 -20.92
CA GLY A 414 -3.67 -16.16 -20.98
C GLY A 414 -4.20 -15.36 -19.79
N ASN A 415 -5.40 -14.80 -19.95
CA ASN A 415 -6.04 -14.02 -18.91
C ASN A 415 -6.72 -14.93 -17.89
N ILE A 416 -6.76 -14.50 -16.63
CA ILE A 416 -7.58 -15.14 -15.60
C ILE A 416 -8.66 -14.17 -15.12
N SER A 417 -9.92 -14.60 -15.14
CA SER A 417 -11.07 -13.82 -14.70
C SER A 417 -11.88 -14.58 -13.65
N LEU A 418 -12.04 -13.98 -12.47
CA LEU A 418 -12.85 -14.51 -11.37
C LEU A 418 -13.99 -13.54 -11.06
N THR A 419 -15.23 -14.05 -11.03
CA THR A 419 -16.42 -13.26 -10.64
C THR A 419 -17.27 -14.04 -9.65
N ALA A 420 -17.43 -13.54 -8.43
CA ALA A 420 -18.29 -14.14 -7.41
C ALA A 420 -18.72 -13.14 -6.33
N GLY A 421 -19.75 -13.43 -5.54
CA GLY A 421 -20.09 -12.61 -4.38
C GLY A 421 -18.95 -12.59 -3.36
N ASP A 422 -18.46 -13.77 -2.98
CA ASP A 422 -17.34 -13.91 -2.04
C ASP A 422 -16.19 -14.68 -2.68
N ILE A 423 -14.96 -14.16 -2.55
CA ILE A 423 -13.73 -14.82 -3.00
C ILE A 423 -12.76 -14.94 -1.82
N LEU A 424 -12.36 -16.17 -1.50
CA LEU A 424 -11.37 -16.49 -0.47
C LEU A 424 -10.18 -17.23 -1.11
N ILE A 425 -8.99 -16.65 -0.98
CA ILE A 425 -7.71 -17.25 -1.39
C ILE A 425 -6.85 -17.37 -0.15
N ARG A 426 -6.43 -18.58 0.22
CA ARG A 426 -5.72 -18.79 1.48
C ARG A 426 -4.66 -19.90 1.44
N ASN A 427 -3.84 -19.94 2.50
CA ASN A 427 -2.99 -21.09 2.84
C ASN A 427 -2.05 -21.49 1.69
N GLY A 428 -1.47 -20.48 1.03
CA GLY A 428 -0.51 -20.66 -0.04
C GLY A 428 -1.10 -20.88 -1.43
N PHE A 429 -2.42 -20.79 -1.63
CA PHE A 429 -2.98 -20.93 -2.98
C PHE A 429 -2.58 -19.75 -3.89
N TYR A 430 -2.13 -20.05 -5.12
CA TYR A 430 -1.67 -19.05 -6.10
C TYR A 430 -2.65 -18.89 -7.27
N LEU A 431 -3.07 -17.65 -7.52
CA LEU A 431 -3.70 -17.24 -8.76
C LEU A 431 -2.65 -16.50 -9.60
N VAL A 432 -2.15 -17.12 -10.67
CA VAL A 432 -0.97 -16.60 -11.37
C VAL A 432 -1.07 -16.66 -12.90
N THR A 433 -0.58 -15.61 -13.53
CA THR A 433 -0.20 -15.66 -14.95
C THR A 433 1.25 -15.23 -15.07
N SER A 434 2.04 -16.01 -15.81
CA SER A 434 3.45 -15.74 -15.99
C SER A 434 3.88 -15.71 -17.45
N ALA A 435 4.97 -15.02 -17.72
CA ALA A 435 5.73 -15.21 -18.93
C ALA A 435 7.20 -15.49 -18.62
N MET A 436 7.78 -16.45 -19.34
CA MET A 436 9.21 -16.68 -19.35
C MET A 436 9.79 -16.29 -20.72
N ASP A 437 11.06 -15.89 -20.75
CA ASP A 437 11.73 -15.37 -21.95
C ASP A 437 11.05 -14.07 -22.48
N GLN A 438 11.02 -13.81 -23.79
CA GLN A 438 10.50 -12.55 -24.36
C GLN A 438 8.96 -12.40 -24.33
N GLY A 439 8.22 -13.37 -23.76
CA GLY A 439 6.76 -13.36 -23.71
C GLY A 439 6.16 -12.36 -22.72
N ASN A 440 4.90 -11.96 -22.92
CA ASN A 440 4.19 -11.07 -21.98
C ASN A 440 3.18 -11.84 -21.13
N ALA A 441 3.13 -11.62 -19.82
CA ALA A 441 2.13 -12.26 -18.96
C ALA A 441 0.72 -11.75 -19.30
N GLY A 442 -0.29 -12.58 -19.05
CA GLY A 442 -1.70 -12.25 -19.23
C GLY A 442 -2.22 -11.34 -18.12
N ASN A 443 -3.48 -10.91 -18.25
CA ASN A 443 -4.12 -10.08 -17.23
C ASN A 443 -4.91 -10.91 -16.22
N ILE A 444 -4.96 -10.45 -14.97
CA ILE A 444 -5.87 -10.99 -13.95
C ILE A 444 -6.97 -9.97 -13.67
N SER A 445 -8.23 -10.40 -13.73
CA SER A 445 -9.40 -9.61 -13.31
C SER A 445 -10.18 -10.33 -12.21
N VAL A 446 -10.41 -9.65 -11.09
CA VAL A 446 -11.21 -10.17 -9.98
C VAL A 446 -12.34 -9.20 -9.68
N GLN A 447 -13.57 -9.70 -9.70
CA GLN A 447 -14.77 -8.94 -9.33
C GLN A 447 -15.52 -9.66 -8.21
N SER A 448 -15.75 -8.98 -7.08
CA SER A 448 -16.55 -9.53 -5.99
C SER A 448 -17.23 -8.51 -5.07
N ASP A 449 -18.07 -8.97 -4.15
CA ASP A 449 -18.48 -8.15 -3.00
C ASP A 449 -17.41 -8.22 -1.90
N THR A 450 -16.87 -9.40 -1.64
CA THR A 450 -15.74 -9.57 -0.71
C THR A 450 -14.57 -10.32 -1.33
N LEU A 451 -13.35 -9.86 -1.06
CA LEU A 451 -12.11 -10.55 -1.41
C LEU A 451 -11.23 -10.68 -0.17
N LYS A 452 -10.81 -11.90 0.13
CA LYS A 452 -9.87 -12.20 1.22
C LYS A 452 -8.66 -12.96 0.69
N CYS A 453 -7.48 -12.37 0.84
CA CYS A 453 -6.19 -13.04 0.61
C CYS A 453 -5.53 -13.27 1.96
N LEU A 454 -5.50 -14.53 2.42
CA LEU A 454 -5.05 -14.88 3.77
C LEU A 454 -3.86 -15.82 3.74
N ASP A 455 -2.93 -15.67 4.67
CA ASP A 455 -1.96 -16.72 5.03
C ASP A 455 -1.26 -17.38 3.82
N GLN A 456 -0.55 -16.55 3.03
CA GLN A 456 0.14 -16.88 1.75
C GLN A 456 -0.75 -17.03 0.51
N GLY A 457 -2.06 -16.77 0.60
CA GLY A 457 -2.90 -16.61 -0.59
C GLY A 457 -2.42 -15.44 -1.46
N ASN A 458 -2.21 -15.70 -2.75
CA ASN A 458 -1.55 -14.75 -3.65
C ASN A 458 -2.27 -14.60 -5.00
N ILE A 459 -2.28 -13.37 -5.53
CA ILE A 459 -2.70 -13.03 -6.89
C ILE A 459 -1.52 -12.36 -7.59
N GLY A 460 -0.98 -12.97 -8.65
CA GLY A 460 0.29 -12.54 -9.25
C GLY A 460 0.29 -12.49 -10.78
N SER A 461 0.81 -11.42 -11.36
CA SER A 461 1.13 -11.33 -12.79
C SER A 461 2.63 -11.10 -12.96
N ASN A 462 3.36 -12.10 -13.47
CA ASN A 462 4.81 -12.14 -13.36
C ASN A 462 5.52 -12.33 -14.72
N ALA A 463 6.64 -11.67 -14.93
CA ALA A 463 7.51 -11.90 -16.09
C ALA A 463 8.94 -12.22 -15.61
N TYR A 464 9.43 -13.40 -15.98
CA TYR A 464 10.71 -13.95 -15.54
C TYR A 464 11.68 -14.05 -16.73
N ALA A 465 12.94 -13.69 -16.50
CA ALA A 465 13.99 -13.83 -17.51
C ALA A 465 14.59 -15.24 -17.52
N LEU A 466 14.84 -15.81 -18.70
CA LEU A 466 15.59 -17.06 -18.87
C LEU A 466 17.00 -16.76 -19.39
N GLY A 467 17.90 -16.39 -18.47
CA GLY A 467 19.33 -16.21 -18.77
C GLY A 467 19.90 -14.89 -18.25
N PHE A 468 21.22 -14.82 -18.16
CA PHE A 468 21.97 -13.65 -17.72
C PHE A 468 22.99 -13.26 -18.80
N ASP A 469 23.22 -11.96 -19.03
CA ASP A 469 24.34 -11.48 -19.86
C ASP A 469 25.70 -11.69 -19.18
N LEU A 470 26.79 -11.33 -19.87
CA LEU A 470 28.16 -11.45 -19.35
C LEU A 470 28.40 -10.62 -18.08
N ASP A 471 27.57 -9.60 -17.83
CA ASP A 471 27.60 -8.75 -16.65
C ASP A 471 26.67 -9.31 -15.54
N GLY A 472 26.01 -10.45 -15.77
CA GLY A 472 25.09 -11.08 -14.82
C GLY A 472 23.70 -10.46 -14.79
N ASN A 473 23.32 -9.61 -15.76
CA ASN A 473 21.98 -9.04 -15.83
C ASN A 473 21.01 -10.00 -16.53
N PRO A 474 19.77 -10.17 -16.01
CA PRO A 474 18.78 -10.97 -16.69
C PRO A 474 18.49 -10.44 -18.11
N VAL A 475 18.58 -11.31 -19.11
CA VAL A 475 18.32 -11.01 -20.53
C VAL A 475 17.07 -11.73 -21.01
N ASN A 476 16.39 -11.13 -21.99
CA ASN A 476 15.16 -11.65 -22.60
C ASN A 476 14.01 -11.87 -21.60
N ALA A 477 13.40 -10.77 -21.14
CA ALA A 477 12.15 -10.83 -20.39
C ALA A 477 11.09 -9.99 -21.11
N GLY A 478 9.87 -10.49 -21.28
CA GLY A 478 8.74 -9.67 -21.68
C GLY A 478 8.02 -9.05 -20.47
N SER A 479 6.85 -8.46 -20.68
CA SER A 479 6.18 -7.58 -19.69
C SER A 479 5.22 -8.32 -18.78
N ALA A 480 5.09 -7.90 -17.52
CA ALA A 480 3.99 -8.34 -16.68
C ALA A 480 2.65 -7.76 -17.20
N GLY A 481 1.58 -8.54 -17.13
CA GLY A 481 0.23 -8.08 -17.43
C GLY A 481 -0.40 -7.29 -16.28
N LYS A 482 -1.62 -6.82 -16.49
CA LYS A 482 -2.37 -6.01 -15.51
C LYS A 482 -3.09 -6.90 -14.49
N VAL A 483 -3.05 -6.52 -13.22
CA VAL A 483 -3.92 -7.08 -12.16
C VAL A 483 -5.00 -6.06 -11.82
N SER A 484 -6.26 -6.37 -12.09
CA SER A 484 -7.42 -5.49 -11.83
C SER A 484 -8.35 -6.14 -10.81
N ILE A 485 -8.56 -5.49 -9.67
CA ILE A 485 -9.41 -5.99 -8.59
C ILE A 485 -10.48 -4.94 -8.30
N VAL A 486 -11.74 -5.36 -8.39
CA VAL A 486 -12.91 -4.55 -8.04
C VAL A 486 -13.71 -5.32 -7.01
N SER A 487 -13.67 -4.87 -5.76
CA SER A 487 -14.40 -5.54 -4.69
C SER A 487 -14.88 -4.55 -3.63
N ARG A 488 -16.09 -4.71 -3.08
CA ARG A 488 -16.57 -3.78 -2.04
C ARG A 488 -15.67 -3.82 -0.81
N ASP A 489 -15.35 -5.02 -0.32
CA ASP A 489 -14.55 -5.22 0.89
C ASP A 489 -13.34 -6.12 0.61
N ILE A 490 -12.12 -5.59 0.78
CA ILE A 490 -10.87 -6.31 0.56
C ILE A 490 -10.10 -6.44 1.88
N LEU A 491 -9.71 -7.67 2.23
CA LEU A 491 -8.81 -7.98 3.34
C LEU A 491 -7.59 -8.77 2.84
N ILE A 492 -6.40 -8.26 3.12
CA ILE A 492 -5.12 -8.93 2.89
C ILE A 492 -4.41 -9.07 4.23
N SER A 493 -4.23 -10.30 4.73
CA SER A 493 -3.63 -10.55 6.04
C SER A 493 -2.85 -11.85 6.11
N ALA A 494 -1.65 -11.81 6.71
CA ALA A 494 -0.80 -12.98 6.94
C ALA A 494 -0.74 -13.38 8.43
N ALA A 495 -1.84 -13.16 9.17
CA ALA A 495 -1.91 -13.30 10.62
C ALA A 495 -1.51 -14.70 11.14
N ASN A 496 -1.85 -15.77 10.43
CA ASN A 496 -1.57 -17.16 10.83
C ASN A 496 -0.42 -17.81 10.06
N SER A 497 0.15 -17.13 9.05
CA SER A 497 1.31 -17.65 8.34
C SER A 497 2.50 -17.77 9.27
N THR A 498 3.17 -18.93 9.31
CA THR A 498 4.45 -19.14 10.04
C THR A 498 5.66 -19.06 9.13
N ALA A 499 5.49 -18.93 7.80
CA ALA A 499 6.59 -18.76 6.85
C ALA A 499 7.22 -17.37 7.03
N VAL A 500 8.31 -17.35 7.78
CA VAL A 500 9.19 -16.20 7.97
C VAL A 500 10.20 -16.18 6.80
N VAL A 501 10.67 -14.99 6.44
CA VAL A 501 11.94 -14.67 5.76
C VAL A 501 12.18 -14.86 4.25
N ASN A 502 11.44 -15.65 3.46
CA ASN A 502 11.76 -15.74 2.01
C ASN A 502 10.86 -14.85 1.15
N SER A 503 11.47 -14.00 0.31
CA SER A 503 10.82 -13.06 -0.62
C SER A 503 9.89 -13.69 -1.66
N SER A 504 9.74 -15.02 -1.66
CA SER A 504 9.01 -15.80 -2.65
C SER A 504 7.56 -16.13 -2.27
N GLN A 505 7.13 -15.90 -1.02
CA GLN A 505 5.77 -16.27 -0.54
C GLN A 505 5.06 -15.09 0.11
N ILE A 506 4.50 -14.19 -0.71
CA ILE A 506 3.81 -12.97 -0.26
C ILE A 506 2.31 -13.24 -0.18
N THR A 507 1.69 -12.89 0.96
CA THR A 507 0.22 -12.82 1.05
C THR A 507 -0.26 -11.53 0.42
N GLY A 508 -1.07 -11.64 -0.64
CA GLY A 508 -1.70 -10.48 -1.27
C GLY A 508 -1.55 -10.44 -2.78
N ILE A 509 -1.22 -9.26 -3.32
CA ILE A 509 -1.28 -8.98 -4.75
C ILE A 509 0.11 -8.60 -5.25
N THR A 510 0.59 -9.25 -6.31
CA THR A 510 1.96 -9.09 -6.80
C THR A 510 2.05 -8.84 -8.30
N SER A 511 3.04 -8.04 -8.70
CA SER A 511 3.46 -7.91 -10.11
C SER A 511 4.98 -7.89 -10.17
N GLN A 512 5.59 -8.98 -10.63
CA GLN A 512 7.04 -9.10 -10.73
C GLN A 512 7.50 -9.01 -12.19
N VAL A 513 8.55 -8.25 -12.45
CA VAL A 513 9.21 -8.17 -13.76
C VAL A 513 10.72 -8.30 -13.58
N ASP A 514 11.35 -9.20 -14.33
CA ASP A 514 12.81 -9.32 -14.42
C ASP A 514 13.32 -8.73 -15.75
N GLY A 515 14.63 -8.45 -15.85
CA GLY A 515 15.30 -8.11 -17.12
C GLY A 515 15.02 -6.71 -17.70
N LYS A 516 15.07 -6.59 -19.04
CA LYS A 516 14.80 -5.33 -19.78
C LYS A 516 13.34 -5.21 -20.17
N SER A 517 12.46 -5.10 -19.19
CA SER A 517 11.03 -5.06 -19.43
C SER A 517 10.30 -4.06 -18.53
N ASN A 518 9.20 -3.51 -19.06
CA ASN A 518 8.36 -2.59 -18.31
C ASN A 518 7.38 -3.35 -17.42
N GLY A 519 7.21 -2.83 -16.20
CA GLY A 519 6.19 -3.26 -15.28
C GLY A 519 4.78 -3.17 -15.87
N GLY A 520 3.92 -4.10 -15.44
CA GLY A 520 2.48 -4.00 -15.65
C GLY A 520 1.85 -2.94 -14.74
N LYS A 521 0.59 -3.15 -14.35
CA LYS A 521 -0.12 -2.27 -13.42
C LYS A 521 -0.99 -3.09 -12.48
N ILE A 522 -0.96 -2.74 -11.20
CA ILE A 522 -1.94 -3.21 -10.21
C ILE A 522 -2.99 -2.12 -10.02
N SER A 523 -4.26 -2.44 -10.20
CA SER A 523 -5.39 -1.54 -9.99
C SER A 523 -6.37 -2.15 -8.99
N VAL A 524 -6.59 -1.48 -7.86
CA VAL A 524 -7.51 -1.95 -6.80
C VAL A 524 -8.59 -0.90 -6.58
N THR A 525 -9.85 -1.30 -6.71
CA THR A 525 -11.03 -0.47 -6.42
C THR A 525 -11.87 -1.10 -5.32
N ALA A 526 -12.13 -0.37 -4.24
CA ALA A 526 -12.94 -0.86 -3.12
C ALA A 526 -13.74 0.21 -2.36
N ASP A 527 -14.68 -0.21 -1.52
CA ASP A 527 -15.20 0.65 -0.46
C ASP A 527 -14.27 0.58 0.76
N THR A 528 -13.86 -0.63 1.16
CA THR A 528 -12.94 -0.86 2.27
C THR A 528 -11.74 -1.69 1.81
N LEU A 529 -10.53 -1.17 2.02
CA LEU A 529 -9.28 -1.91 1.80
C LEU A 529 -8.48 -2.01 3.11
N GLN A 530 -8.28 -3.23 3.59
CA GLN A 530 -7.49 -3.52 4.78
C GLN A 530 -6.28 -4.38 4.44
N ILE A 531 -5.09 -3.86 4.70
CA ILE A 531 -3.81 -4.55 4.53
C ILE A 531 -3.19 -4.66 5.92
N ARG A 532 -3.21 -5.85 6.52
CA ARG A 532 -2.79 -6.05 7.91
C ARG A 532 -1.90 -7.26 8.08
N ASP A 533 -1.25 -7.36 9.23
CA ASP A 533 -0.53 -8.55 9.68
C ASP A 533 0.50 -9.12 8.70
N GLY A 534 1.20 -8.26 7.96
CA GLY A 534 2.20 -8.64 6.95
C GLY A 534 1.65 -8.83 5.53
N GLY A 535 0.36 -8.62 5.30
CA GLY A 535 -0.24 -8.57 3.95
C GLY A 535 0.34 -7.46 3.08
N ARG A 536 0.39 -7.65 1.75
CA ARG A 536 1.01 -6.68 0.82
C ARG A 536 0.30 -6.54 -0.53
N ILE A 537 0.39 -5.34 -1.09
CA ILE A 537 0.28 -5.09 -2.53
C ILE A 537 1.70 -4.73 -2.98
N ASN A 538 2.30 -5.51 -3.87
CA ASN A 538 3.73 -5.42 -4.11
C ASN A 538 4.08 -5.52 -5.60
N THR A 539 4.79 -4.53 -6.11
CA THR A 539 5.43 -4.61 -7.42
C THR A 539 6.92 -4.81 -7.24
N VAL A 540 7.50 -5.74 -8.01
CA VAL A 540 8.92 -6.08 -7.98
C VAL A 540 9.48 -5.87 -9.36
N LEU A 541 10.56 -5.10 -9.46
CA LEU A 541 11.37 -5.06 -10.68
C LEU A 541 12.81 -5.52 -10.36
N ASN A 542 13.25 -6.56 -11.07
CA ASN A 542 14.64 -7.07 -11.12
C ASN A 542 15.25 -6.77 -12.50
N GLY A 543 15.35 -5.47 -12.85
CA GLY A 543 15.64 -5.04 -14.21
C GLY A 543 16.20 -3.62 -14.33
N THR A 544 16.43 -3.20 -15.58
CA THR A 544 17.02 -1.88 -15.90
C THR A 544 15.99 -0.84 -16.38
N GLU A 545 14.73 -1.22 -16.55
CA GLU A 545 13.63 -0.40 -17.10
C GLU A 545 12.76 0.21 -15.98
N ARG A 546 11.44 0.41 -16.20
CA ARG A 546 10.51 0.97 -15.21
C ARG A 546 9.68 -0.12 -14.52
N GLY A 547 9.53 -0.05 -13.20
CA GLY A 547 8.73 -0.99 -12.40
C GLY A 547 7.22 -0.82 -12.58
N SER A 548 6.42 -1.77 -12.07
CA SER A 548 4.96 -1.72 -12.25
C SER A 548 4.33 -0.65 -11.37
N ASP A 549 3.37 0.09 -11.93
CA ASP A 549 2.63 1.11 -11.18
C ASP A 549 1.53 0.47 -10.31
N VAL A 550 1.22 1.10 -9.18
CA VAL A 550 0.10 0.71 -8.29
C VAL A 550 -0.91 1.85 -8.20
N GLU A 551 -2.16 1.56 -8.53
CA GLU A 551 -3.29 2.49 -8.40
C GLU A 551 -4.36 1.92 -7.48
N ILE A 552 -4.68 2.66 -6.42
CA ILE A 552 -5.68 2.27 -5.43
C ILE A 552 -6.75 3.36 -5.35
N THR A 553 -8.01 2.96 -5.50
CA THR A 553 -9.18 3.80 -5.24
C THR A 553 -10.04 3.11 -4.17
N ALA A 554 -10.10 3.66 -2.96
CA ALA A 554 -10.86 3.07 -1.86
C ALA A 554 -11.61 4.12 -1.05
N LYS A 555 -12.83 3.91 -0.53
CA LYS A 555 -13.41 4.90 0.42
C LYS A 555 -12.61 4.94 1.72
N ASN A 556 -12.33 3.78 2.32
CA ASN A 556 -11.54 3.66 3.54
C ASN A 556 -10.37 2.70 3.31
N MET A 557 -9.15 3.17 3.57
CA MET A 557 -7.94 2.37 3.46
C MET A 557 -7.20 2.33 4.79
N THR A 558 -6.89 1.12 5.28
CA THR A 558 -6.04 0.91 6.46
C THR A 558 -4.88 0.00 6.12
N VAL A 559 -3.66 0.46 6.37
CA VAL A 559 -2.45 -0.36 6.35
C VAL A 559 -1.89 -0.42 7.77
N SER A 560 -1.89 -1.62 8.36
CA SER A 560 -1.37 -1.82 9.72
C SER A 560 -0.42 -3.00 9.77
N GLY A 561 0.85 -2.75 10.06
CA GLY A 561 1.82 -3.83 10.26
C GLY A 561 1.51 -4.67 11.51
N TYR A 562 2.17 -5.82 11.63
CA TYR A 562 2.16 -6.67 12.82
C TYR A 562 3.57 -6.98 13.29
N TYR A 563 3.73 -7.00 14.61
CA TYR A 563 5.01 -7.10 15.30
C TYR A 563 5.27 -8.54 15.75
N ILE A 564 6.38 -9.15 15.34
CA ILE A 564 6.91 -10.40 15.92
C ILE A 564 8.41 -10.18 16.19
N ASP A 565 8.83 -10.42 17.42
CA ASP A 565 10.22 -10.29 17.87
C ASP A 565 11.07 -11.51 17.48
N VAL A 566 12.39 -11.35 17.64
CA VAL A 566 13.54 -12.23 17.41
C VAL A 566 13.94 -12.60 15.96
N ASP A 567 13.02 -12.68 14.98
CA ASP A 567 13.38 -13.13 13.59
C ASP A 567 12.84 -12.29 12.41
N GLY A 568 12.24 -11.11 12.62
CA GLY A 568 12.03 -10.13 11.54
C GLY A 568 10.64 -9.48 11.44
N TYR A 569 10.63 -8.20 11.09
CA TYR A 569 9.44 -7.36 10.94
C TYR A 569 8.47 -7.84 9.84
N ARG A 570 7.17 -8.01 10.18
CA ARG A 570 6.09 -8.19 9.19
C ARG A 570 5.44 -6.85 8.84
N LEU A 571 6.10 -6.11 7.94
CA LEU A 571 5.54 -4.89 7.39
C LEU A 571 4.36 -5.22 6.47
N SER A 572 3.19 -4.66 6.79
CA SER A 572 2.08 -4.53 5.84
C SER A 572 2.33 -3.33 4.95
N ALA A 573 2.18 -3.53 3.64
CA ALA A 573 2.72 -2.56 2.71
C ALA A 573 1.96 -2.45 1.39
N VAL A 574 2.01 -1.24 0.83
CA VAL A 574 1.87 -1.01 -0.62
C VAL A 574 3.25 -0.64 -1.15
N ASP A 575 3.83 -1.55 -1.93
CA ASP A 575 5.24 -1.56 -2.32
C ASP A 575 5.40 -1.37 -3.84
N GLY A 576 6.18 -0.38 -4.23
CA GLY A 576 6.73 -0.17 -5.56
C GLY A 576 8.23 -0.50 -5.58
N ARG A 577 8.59 -1.77 -5.41
CA ARG A 577 9.92 -2.19 -4.97
C ARG A 577 10.85 -2.57 -6.13
N LEU A 578 12.11 -2.15 -6.03
CA LEU A 578 13.19 -2.64 -6.87
C LEU A 578 14.07 -3.63 -6.08
N ILE A 579 14.28 -4.82 -6.63
CA ILE A 579 15.10 -5.89 -6.04
C ILE A 579 16.18 -6.27 -7.07
N GLY A 580 17.39 -6.62 -6.62
CA GLY A 580 18.48 -7.09 -7.49
C GLY A 580 19.79 -6.34 -7.32
N THR A 581 20.91 -7.06 -7.45
CA THR A 581 22.28 -6.53 -7.30
C THR A 581 22.67 -5.57 -8.44
N PHE A 582 21.98 -5.65 -9.57
CA PHE A 582 22.27 -4.90 -10.80
C PHE A 582 21.09 -4.07 -11.33
N ALA A 583 20.00 -3.97 -10.56
CA ALA A 583 18.84 -3.20 -11.01
C ALA A 583 19.19 -1.71 -11.09
N SER A 584 19.17 -1.14 -12.29
CA SER A 584 19.49 0.28 -12.56
C SER A 584 18.28 1.10 -13.01
N GLY A 585 17.08 0.48 -13.00
CA GLY A 585 15.82 1.05 -13.44
C GLY A 585 15.18 2.08 -12.50
N THR A 586 13.95 2.49 -12.82
CA THR A 586 13.14 3.38 -11.97
C THR A 586 11.96 2.61 -11.37
N GLY A 587 11.73 2.73 -10.06
CA GLY A 587 10.55 2.13 -9.41
C GLY A 587 9.24 2.64 -10.02
N GLY A 588 8.21 1.79 -10.03
CA GLY A 588 6.86 2.22 -10.47
C GLY A 588 6.26 3.24 -9.51
N ASP A 589 5.35 4.07 -10.02
CA ASP A 589 4.67 5.09 -9.22
C ASP A 589 3.51 4.46 -8.43
N ILE A 590 3.20 5.03 -7.27
CA ILE A 590 2.04 4.65 -6.44
C ILE A 590 1.06 5.83 -6.39
N SER A 591 -0.20 5.57 -6.75
CA SER A 591 -1.30 6.52 -6.58
C SER A 591 -2.39 5.94 -5.70
N VAL A 592 -2.77 6.68 -4.65
CA VAL A 592 -3.85 6.33 -3.73
C VAL A 592 -4.89 7.44 -3.73
N THR A 593 -6.14 7.09 -4.03
CA THR A 593 -7.30 7.98 -3.92
C THR A 593 -8.27 7.41 -2.90
N THR A 594 -8.54 8.13 -1.81
CA THR A 594 -9.41 7.65 -0.74
C THR A 594 -10.19 8.74 0.01
N ASP A 595 -11.20 8.38 0.79
CA ASP A 595 -11.76 9.34 1.77
C ASP A 595 -10.88 9.34 3.04
N SER A 596 -10.48 8.17 3.52
CA SER A 596 -9.67 8.05 4.74
C SER A 596 -8.51 7.07 4.54
N LEU A 597 -7.28 7.56 4.74
CA LEU A 597 -6.07 6.75 4.81
C LEU A 597 -5.56 6.66 6.24
N THR A 598 -5.42 5.45 6.77
CA THR A 598 -4.77 5.20 8.07
C THR A 598 -3.55 4.30 7.91
N LEU A 599 -2.39 4.77 8.35
CA LEU A 599 -1.15 4.01 8.43
C LEU A 599 -0.75 3.86 9.89
N ALA A 600 -0.73 2.64 10.41
CA ALA A 600 -0.46 2.37 11.83
C ALA A 600 0.46 1.17 12.04
N ASN A 601 1.05 1.05 13.22
CA ASN A 601 1.81 -0.13 13.66
C ASN A 601 2.86 -0.63 12.65
N GLY A 602 3.59 0.29 12.01
CA GLY A 602 4.57 -0.06 10.96
C GLY A 602 3.96 -0.33 9.58
N GLY A 603 2.72 0.07 9.31
CA GLY A 603 2.12 0.04 7.98
C GLY A 603 2.75 1.09 7.06
N VAL A 604 3.08 0.70 5.81
CA VAL A 604 3.83 1.58 4.90
C VAL A 604 3.23 1.69 3.50
N ILE A 605 3.40 2.85 2.88
CA ILE A 605 3.28 3.05 1.42
C ILE A 605 4.65 3.50 0.93
N ARG A 606 5.28 2.75 0.03
CA ARG A 606 6.65 3.07 -0.37
C ARG A 606 7.02 2.73 -1.79
N THR A 607 7.96 3.50 -2.32
CA THR A 607 8.73 3.22 -3.53
C THR A 607 10.20 3.23 -3.14
N GLY A 608 11.03 2.35 -3.72
CA GLY A 608 12.48 2.38 -3.42
C GLY A 608 13.25 1.06 -3.58
N LEU A 609 14.54 1.14 -3.23
CA LEU A 609 15.54 0.07 -3.31
C LEU A 609 15.65 -0.71 -2.00
N TYR A 610 15.74 -2.05 -2.08
CA TYR A 610 15.91 -2.91 -0.90
C TYR A 610 17.30 -3.53 -0.74
N ASN A 611 18.15 -3.54 -1.77
CA ASN A 611 19.38 -4.36 -1.74
C ASN A 611 20.68 -3.58 -1.45
N ASN A 612 21.65 -4.29 -0.86
CA ASN A 612 22.98 -3.83 -0.45
C ASN A 612 23.97 -3.53 -1.60
N ALA A 613 23.52 -3.48 -2.85
CA ALA A 613 24.39 -3.23 -3.99
C ALA A 613 24.39 -1.73 -4.35
N PRO A 614 25.53 -1.15 -4.75
CA PRO A 614 25.62 0.24 -5.19
C PRO A 614 24.97 0.43 -6.57
N GLY A 615 23.64 0.28 -6.65
CA GLY A 615 22.86 0.56 -7.86
C GLY A 615 22.55 2.06 -8.01
N THR A 616 22.40 2.51 -9.26
CA THR A 616 22.05 3.91 -9.64
C THR A 616 20.54 4.15 -9.76
N SER A 617 19.73 3.22 -9.29
CA SER A 617 18.29 3.16 -9.57
C SER A 617 17.48 4.21 -8.82
N ASN A 618 16.46 4.76 -9.46
CA ASN A 618 15.63 5.84 -8.91
C ASN A 618 14.35 5.27 -8.29
N ALA A 619 13.89 5.85 -7.19
CA ALA A 619 12.58 5.51 -6.63
C ALA A 619 11.44 6.14 -7.48
N GLY A 620 10.30 5.46 -7.55
CA GLY A 620 9.07 6.01 -8.16
C GLY A 620 8.43 7.08 -7.28
N ASN A 621 7.48 7.84 -7.82
CA ASN A 621 6.75 8.86 -7.08
C ASN A 621 5.56 8.27 -6.32
N ILE A 622 5.14 8.93 -5.24
CA ILE A 622 3.94 8.58 -4.48
C ILE A 622 2.98 9.76 -4.48
N THR A 623 1.74 9.53 -4.88
CA THR A 623 0.65 10.51 -4.82
C THR A 623 -0.49 9.99 -3.96
N VAL A 624 -0.90 10.76 -2.95
CA VAL A 624 -2.05 10.47 -2.10
C VAL A 624 -3.08 11.59 -2.22
N ASN A 625 -4.27 11.25 -2.67
CA ASN A 625 -5.44 12.13 -2.66
C ASN A 625 -6.44 11.59 -1.64
N ALA A 626 -6.64 12.28 -0.52
CA ALA A 626 -7.49 11.83 0.57
C ALA A 626 -8.48 12.91 1.04
N LYS A 627 -9.48 12.59 1.86
CA LYS A 627 -10.08 13.62 2.75
C LYS A 627 -9.29 13.72 4.05
N ASN A 628 -8.97 12.58 4.66
CA ASN A 628 -8.18 12.54 5.89
C ASN A 628 -7.01 11.56 5.75
N VAL A 629 -5.83 11.96 6.23
CA VAL A 629 -4.65 11.09 6.33
C VAL A 629 -4.20 11.02 7.78
N ASP A 630 -4.17 9.83 8.36
CA ASP A 630 -3.67 9.59 9.72
C ASP A 630 -2.49 8.62 9.69
N ILE A 631 -1.33 9.09 10.14
CA ILE A 631 -0.08 8.32 10.18
C ILE A 631 0.36 8.23 11.63
N ALA A 632 0.28 7.03 12.21
CA ALA A 632 0.54 6.81 13.63
C ALA A 632 1.48 5.62 13.84
N THR A 633 2.16 5.57 15.00
CA THR A 633 2.80 4.36 15.52
C THR A 633 3.72 3.67 14.49
N ARG A 634 4.74 4.38 14.00
CA ARG A 634 5.69 3.91 12.96
C ARG A 634 5.09 3.74 11.56
N GLY A 635 3.88 4.26 11.30
CA GLY A 635 3.33 4.38 9.95
C GLY A 635 4.18 5.32 9.07
N GLN A 636 4.35 4.99 7.80
CA GLN A 636 5.21 5.78 6.91
C GLN A 636 4.70 5.84 5.47
N ILE A 637 4.91 7.00 4.82
CA ILE A 637 4.88 7.14 3.36
C ILE A 637 6.28 7.55 2.92
N TYR A 638 6.97 6.74 2.11
CA TYR A 638 8.35 7.07 1.76
C TYR A 638 8.79 6.64 0.36
N ALA A 639 9.58 7.48 -0.31
CA ALA A 639 10.07 7.27 -1.67
C ALA A 639 11.60 7.27 -1.71
N ASP A 640 12.20 6.39 -0.90
CA ASP A 640 13.59 6.47 -0.47
C ASP A 640 14.56 5.63 -1.32
N SER A 641 15.82 6.08 -1.39
CA SER A 641 16.96 5.38 -2.02
C SER A 641 18.10 5.18 -1.01
N PHE A 642 17.81 4.47 0.09
CA PHE A 642 18.65 4.40 1.30
C PHE A 642 20.08 3.85 1.13
N ARG A 643 20.37 3.12 0.04
CA ARG A 643 21.66 2.43 -0.13
C ARG A 643 22.25 2.53 -1.54
N GLY A 644 21.55 3.15 -2.49
CA GLY A 644 22.00 3.37 -3.87
C GLY A 644 22.57 4.77 -4.10
N THR A 645 23.07 5.02 -5.31
CA THR A 645 23.46 6.35 -5.78
C THR A 645 22.34 7.06 -6.55
N GLY A 646 21.19 6.39 -6.76
CA GLY A 646 20.05 6.95 -7.47
C GLY A 646 19.21 7.92 -6.63
N ASN A 647 18.38 8.69 -7.33
CA ASN A 647 17.53 9.73 -6.77
C ASN A 647 16.31 9.14 -6.06
N SER A 648 15.86 9.83 -5.01
CA SER A 648 14.58 9.55 -4.37
C SER A 648 13.41 10.05 -5.23
N GLY A 649 12.24 9.43 -5.06
CA GLY A 649 11.01 9.84 -5.73
C GLY A 649 10.33 10.99 -4.99
N ASN A 650 9.41 11.69 -5.66
CA ASN A 650 8.63 12.75 -5.03
C ASN A 650 7.42 12.18 -4.28
N ILE A 651 7.01 12.86 -3.21
CA ILE A 651 5.77 12.58 -2.49
C ILE A 651 4.84 13.77 -2.63
N THR A 652 3.60 13.53 -3.08
CA THR A 652 2.53 14.53 -3.11
C THR A 652 1.35 14.05 -2.29
N VAL A 653 0.90 14.84 -1.32
CA VAL A 653 -0.29 14.58 -0.52
C VAL A 653 -1.28 15.73 -0.69
N ASN A 654 -2.44 15.44 -1.25
CA ASN A 654 -3.58 16.36 -1.32
C ASN A 654 -4.67 15.82 -0.37
N ALA A 655 -4.99 16.55 0.70
CA ALA A 655 -6.04 16.12 1.61
C ALA A 655 -6.87 17.27 2.21
N ALA A 656 -7.91 16.97 2.99
CA ALA A 656 -8.53 17.98 3.85
C ALA A 656 -7.74 18.13 5.14
N THR A 657 -7.42 17.03 5.83
CA THR A 657 -6.62 17.06 7.06
C THR A 657 -5.55 16.00 7.07
N MET A 658 -4.47 16.24 7.82
CA MET A 658 -3.39 15.28 8.04
C MET A 658 -2.92 15.28 9.50
N SER A 659 -2.82 14.09 10.09
CA SER A 659 -2.25 13.84 11.42
C SER A 659 -1.03 12.93 11.32
N ILE A 660 0.06 13.29 12.01
CA ILE A 660 1.27 12.47 12.13
C ILE A 660 1.61 12.33 13.62
N THR A 661 1.40 11.16 14.19
CA THR A 661 1.66 10.89 15.62
C THR A 661 2.77 9.87 15.79
N GLY A 662 3.94 10.34 16.22
CA GLY A 662 5.13 9.51 16.41
C GLY A 662 5.01 8.48 17.53
N ALA A 663 6.03 7.62 17.62
CA ALA A 663 6.05 6.45 18.51
C ALA A 663 6.88 6.67 19.79
N LYS A 664 7.18 7.92 20.19
CA LYS A 664 8.13 8.25 21.28
C LYS A 664 7.84 7.58 22.64
N ASN A 665 6.62 7.07 22.85
CA ASN A 665 6.19 6.32 24.04
C ASN A 665 5.72 4.88 23.76
N ALA A 666 5.86 4.37 22.53
CA ALA A 666 5.56 2.99 22.22
C ALA A 666 6.72 2.09 22.69
N PRO A 667 6.46 0.87 23.23
CA PRO A 667 7.51 -0.07 23.62
C PRO A 667 8.59 -0.17 22.53
N ARG A 668 9.85 0.04 22.91
CA ARG A 668 11.02 -0.09 22.02
C ARG A 668 11.36 -1.57 21.85
N PRO A 669 11.31 -2.10 20.62
CA PRO A 669 11.69 -3.47 20.38
C PRO A 669 12.93 -3.55 19.49
N GLY A 670 14.08 -3.94 20.06
CA GLY A 670 15.29 -4.25 19.30
C GLY A 670 15.95 -3.08 18.57
N SER A 671 17.21 -3.28 18.17
CA SER A 671 18.15 -2.23 17.73
C SER A 671 18.12 -1.92 16.22
N LEU A 672 16.94 -1.78 15.59
CA LEU A 672 16.86 -1.44 14.16
C LEU A 672 16.17 -0.08 13.92
N ASP A 673 16.78 0.69 13.02
CA ASP A 673 16.64 2.14 12.72
C ASP A 673 15.26 2.65 12.24
N PHE A 674 14.17 1.90 12.42
CA PHE A 674 12.84 2.22 11.87
C PHE A 674 11.90 2.91 12.88
N ASP A 675 12.42 3.84 13.69
CA ASP A 675 11.62 4.58 14.70
C ASP A 675 10.85 5.78 14.12
N PHE A 676 11.04 6.12 12.84
CA PHE A 676 10.40 7.27 12.20
C PHE A 676 8.91 7.04 11.91
N THR A 677 8.09 8.08 12.05
CA THR A 677 6.66 8.09 11.65
C THR A 677 6.41 9.34 10.80
N GLY A 678 5.84 9.17 9.61
CA GLY A 678 5.51 10.29 8.72
C GLY A 678 6.00 10.14 7.28
N LEU A 679 6.47 11.22 6.67
CA LEU A 679 6.84 11.28 5.24
C LEU A 679 8.37 11.32 5.06
N SER A 680 8.93 10.55 4.11
CA SER A 680 10.38 10.55 3.82
C SER A 680 10.70 10.44 2.33
N THR A 681 11.70 11.19 1.86
CA THR A 681 12.30 11.07 0.50
C THR A 681 13.83 10.97 0.56
N THR A 682 14.34 10.22 1.53
CA THR A 682 15.76 10.12 1.89
C THR A 682 16.57 9.29 0.89
N THR A 683 17.75 9.78 0.47
CA THR A 683 18.71 9.01 -0.35
C THR A 683 20.10 8.97 0.26
N ASN A 684 20.90 7.97 -0.12
CA ASN A 684 22.32 7.96 0.19
C ASN A 684 23.05 9.00 -0.67
N ALA A 685 23.46 8.69 -1.91
CA ALA A 685 24.27 9.64 -2.70
C ALA A 685 23.51 10.44 -3.77
N GLY A 686 22.26 10.08 -4.10
CA GLY A 686 21.47 10.77 -5.12
C GLY A 686 20.87 12.09 -4.65
N ILE A 687 20.00 12.69 -5.48
CA ILE A 687 19.21 13.88 -5.12
C ILE A 687 17.96 13.45 -4.34
N GLY A 688 17.69 14.11 -3.21
CA GLY A 688 16.48 13.90 -2.42
C GLY A 688 15.21 14.33 -3.16
N GLY A 689 14.13 13.59 -2.99
CA GLY A 689 12.86 13.84 -3.67
C GLY A 689 12.10 15.00 -3.02
N LYS A 690 11.30 15.72 -3.79
CA LYS A 690 10.45 16.79 -3.25
C LYS A 690 9.24 16.20 -2.51
N ILE A 691 8.93 16.76 -1.34
CA ILE A 691 7.67 16.51 -0.62
C ILE A 691 6.75 17.71 -0.80
N THR A 692 5.53 17.48 -1.26
CA THR A 692 4.49 18.50 -1.40
C THR A 692 3.25 18.07 -0.63
N VAL A 693 2.79 18.90 0.32
CA VAL A 693 1.58 18.65 1.11
C VAL A 693 0.61 19.82 0.93
N VAL A 694 -0.57 19.55 0.38
CA VAL A 694 -1.62 20.55 0.15
C VAL A 694 -2.89 20.13 0.89
N LEU A 695 -3.24 20.87 1.92
CA LEU A 695 -4.39 20.63 2.78
C LEU A 695 -5.38 21.79 2.71
N SER A 696 -6.68 21.48 2.68
CA SER A 696 -7.73 22.50 2.85
C SER A 696 -8.06 22.81 4.32
N GLY A 697 -7.63 21.94 5.24
CA GLY A 697 -7.72 22.06 6.69
C GLY A 697 -6.34 21.90 7.35
N ASP A 698 -6.29 21.27 8.53
CA ASP A 698 -5.11 21.32 9.40
C ASP A 698 -4.10 20.19 9.16
N LEU A 699 -2.81 20.52 9.35
CA LEU A 699 -1.72 19.56 9.59
C LEU A 699 -1.35 19.58 11.07
N THR A 700 -1.40 18.42 11.74
CA THR A 700 -0.92 18.25 13.12
C THR A 700 0.14 17.16 13.18
N ALA A 701 1.34 17.48 13.66
CA ALA A 701 2.37 16.48 13.96
C ALA A 701 2.77 16.52 15.44
N THR A 702 2.82 15.36 16.08
CA THR A 702 3.10 15.25 17.52
C THR A 702 4.00 14.07 17.85
N ASN A 703 4.60 14.08 19.05
CA ASN A 703 5.26 12.92 19.67
C ASN A 703 6.34 12.23 18.80
N GLY A 704 7.11 12.99 18.01
CA GLY A 704 8.14 12.44 17.13
C GLY A 704 7.68 12.13 15.70
N GLY A 705 6.51 12.62 15.30
CA GLY A 705 6.07 12.59 13.90
C GLY A 705 6.86 13.59 13.05
N GLY A 706 7.15 13.28 11.79
CA GLY A 706 7.90 14.22 10.96
C GLY A 706 7.74 14.09 9.46
N ILE A 707 8.38 15.03 8.75
CA ILE A 707 8.44 15.12 7.29
C ILE A 707 9.91 15.37 6.91
N LYS A 708 10.53 14.46 6.16
CA LYS A 708 11.97 14.45 5.89
C LYS A 708 12.32 14.34 4.42
N ALA A 709 13.23 15.17 3.95
CA ALA A 709 13.74 15.13 2.57
C ALA A 709 15.29 15.14 2.57
N ASP A 710 15.89 14.15 3.23
CA ASP A 710 17.30 14.15 3.58
C ASP A 710 18.21 13.49 2.53
N THR A 711 19.50 13.84 2.51
CA THR A 711 20.56 13.06 1.83
C THR A 711 21.70 12.70 2.78
N GLN A 712 22.13 11.43 2.76
CA GLN A 712 23.20 10.91 3.63
C GLN A 712 24.60 10.93 2.98
N GLY A 713 24.68 11.20 1.68
CA GLY A 713 25.86 11.15 0.82
C GLY A 713 26.16 12.52 0.19
N ILE A 714 26.65 12.54 -1.05
CA ILE A 714 27.13 13.76 -1.75
C ILE A 714 26.03 14.56 -2.47
N GLY A 715 24.85 13.97 -2.69
CA GLY A 715 23.75 14.62 -3.41
C GLY A 715 22.98 15.62 -2.55
N SER A 716 22.18 16.48 -3.19
CA SER A 716 21.45 17.56 -2.51
C SER A 716 20.15 17.08 -1.87
N GLY A 717 19.79 17.65 -0.72
CA GLY A 717 18.51 17.47 -0.01
C GLY A 717 17.30 17.80 -0.88
N GLY A 718 16.18 17.11 -0.63
CA GLY A 718 14.92 17.38 -1.32
C GLY A 718 14.19 18.59 -0.72
N ALA A 719 13.39 19.28 -1.54
CA ALA A 719 12.58 20.41 -1.06
C ALA A 719 11.29 19.93 -0.37
N ILE A 720 10.78 20.72 0.59
CA ILE A 720 9.51 20.45 1.28
C ILE A 720 8.61 21.68 1.14
N ASP A 721 7.44 21.53 0.51
CA ASP A 721 6.42 22.57 0.40
C ASP A 721 5.13 22.12 1.08
N ILE A 722 4.65 22.88 2.07
CA ILE A 722 3.44 22.57 2.83
C ILE A 722 2.50 23.78 2.80
N SER A 723 1.25 23.55 2.39
CA SER A 723 0.17 24.52 2.44
C SER A 723 -1.01 23.91 3.19
N ALA A 724 -1.47 24.56 4.26
CA ALA A 724 -2.60 24.08 5.08
C ALA A 724 -3.41 25.27 5.64
N ALA A 725 -4.58 25.01 6.24
CA ALA A 725 -5.30 26.02 7.01
C ALA A 725 -4.54 26.38 8.30
N ASN A 726 -4.07 25.37 9.04
CA ASN A 726 -3.16 25.55 10.16
C ASN A 726 -2.09 24.45 10.15
N ILE A 727 -0.89 24.77 10.62
CA ILE A 727 0.21 23.81 10.82
C ILE A 727 0.59 23.85 12.29
N GLY A 728 0.38 22.74 13.00
CA GLY A 728 0.75 22.57 14.41
C GLY A 728 1.77 21.46 14.59
N LEU A 729 2.96 21.80 15.09
CA LEU A 729 4.00 20.86 15.48
C LEU A 729 4.19 20.94 17.00
N SER A 730 4.15 19.80 17.68
CA SER A 730 4.42 19.77 19.13
C SER A 730 5.15 18.53 19.60
N GLY A 731 5.94 18.70 20.66
CA GLY A 731 6.66 17.64 21.32
C GLY A 731 8.03 17.38 20.70
N SER A 732 9.00 17.08 21.57
CA SER A 732 10.39 16.89 21.17
C SER A 732 10.55 15.73 20.18
N GLY A 733 11.32 15.96 19.13
CA GLY A 733 11.54 15.01 18.02
C GLY A 733 10.52 15.13 16.88
N THR A 734 9.48 15.96 17.04
CA THR A 734 8.57 16.32 15.94
C THR A 734 9.29 17.30 15.01
N GLU A 735 9.44 16.96 13.74
CA GLU A 735 10.34 17.71 12.85
C GLU A 735 9.87 17.78 11.38
N ILE A 736 10.14 18.93 10.75
CA ILE A 736 10.18 19.07 9.28
C ILE A 736 11.64 19.34 8.93
N ASN A 737 12.28 18.43 8.19
CA ASN A 737 13.72 18.46 7.98
C ASN A 737 14.10 18.25 6.50
N ALA A 738 14.99 19.10 5.99
CA ALA A 738 15.61 18.94 4.67
C ALA A 738 17.14 19.03 4.83
N LEU A 739 17.77 17.88 5.08
CA LEU A 739 19.19 17.79 5.42
C LEU A 739 20.06 17.30 4.25
N SER A 740 21.32 17.74 4.20
CA SER A 740 22.39 17.07 3.45
C SER A 740 23.59 16.77 4.35
N ALA A 741 24.03 15.51 4.37
CA ALA A 741 25.05 15.05 5.33
C ALA A 741 26.50 15.35 4.90
N ASN A 742 26.80 15.44 3.60
CA ASN A 742 28.16 15.70 3.09
C ASN A 742 28.19 16.96 2.20
N THR A 743 28.69 16.86 0.97
CA THR A 743 28.98 18.01 0.09
C THR A 743 27.76 18.57 -0.64
N GLY A 744 26.59 17.93 -0.51
CA GLY A 744 25.36 18.37 -1.17
C GLY A 744 24.73 19.57 -0.47
N ASN A 745 23.97 20.37 -1.21
CA ASN A 745 23.18 21.45 -0.61
C ASN A 745 21.96 20.88 0.11
N ALA A 746 21.57 21.47 1.24
CA ALA A 746 20.30 21.14 1.87
C ALA A 746 19.11 21.65 1.05
N GLY A 747 17.98 20.96 1.16
CA GLY A 747 16.74 21.33 0.46
C GLY A 747 16.05 22.53 1.10
N ASN A 748 15.25 23.25 0.30
CA ASN A 748 14.47 24.39 0.80
C ASN A 748 13.17 23.92 1.46
N ILE A 749 12.67 24.70 2.43
CA ILE A 749 11.37 24.47 3.07
C ILE A 749 10.46 25.69 2.85
N GLY A 750 9.28 25.47 2.28
CA GLY A 750 8.21 26.46 2.12
C GLY A 750 6.98 26.09 2.94
N LEU A 751 6.56 26.98 3.85
CA LEU A 751 5.38 26.80 4.69
C LEU A 751 4.35 27.90 4.43
N LYS A 752 3.11 27.50 4.16
CA LYS A 752 1.95 28.39 4.01
C LYS A 752 0.82 27.94 4.93
N ALA A 753 0.40 28.79 5.86
CA ALA A 753 -0.66 28.48 6.82
C ALA A 753 -1.50 29.72 7.18
N GLY A 754 -2.67 29.55 7.76
CA GLY A 754 -3.30 30.60 8.57
C GLY A 754 -2.50 30.78 9.85
N VAL A 755 -2.40 29.73 10.67
CA VAL A 755 -1.54 29.74 11.87
C VAL A 755 -0.47 28.66 11.77
N LEU A 756 0.80 29.03 12.03
CA LEU A 756 1.91 28.10 12.23
C LEU A 756 2.30 28.11 13.71
N THR A 757 2.23 26.95 14.37
CA THR A 757 2.63 26.77 15.77
C THR A 757 3.71 25.71 15.90
N LEU A 758 4.83 26.06 16.53
CA LEU A 758 5.89 25.13 16.94
C LEU A 758 6.01 25.18 18.46
N ALA A 759 5.78 24.05 19.13
CA ALA A 759 5.76 23.95 20.58
C ALA A 759 6.61 22.79 21.09
N ASP A 760 7.03 22.88 22.35
CA ASP A 760 7.59 21.76 23.14
C ASP A 760 8.77 21.04 22.47
N GLY A 761 9.68 21.78 21.84
CA GLY A 761 10.90 21.28 21.21
C GLY A 761 10.71 20.72 19.80
N SER A 762 9.61 21.04 19.12
CA SER A 762 9.43 20.75 17.69
C SER A 762 10.29 21.67 16.81
N SER A 763 10.71 21.22 15.63
CA SER A 763 11.60 22.00 14.76
C SER A 763 11.25 21.99 13.27
N VAL A 764 11.56 23.09 12.58
CA VAL A 764 11.63 23.18 11.12
C VAL A 764 13.07 23.51 10.74
N THR A 765 13.75 22.60 10.06
CA THR A 765 15.20 22.66 9.89
C THR A 765 15.65 22.42 8.46
N THR A 766 16.56 23.24 7.98
CA THR A 766 17.42 22.92 6.83
C THR A 766 18.87 22.86 7.30
N GLN A 767 19.61 21.83 6.92
CA GLN A 767 20.97 21.65 7.43
C GLN A 767 21.91 21.02 6.41
N ALA A 768 23.03 21.69 6.12
CA ALA A 768 24.15 21.10 5.40
C ALA A 768 25.28 20.77 6.39
N LYS A 769 25.50 19.48 6.69
CA LYS A 769 26.52 19.02 7.64
C LYS A 769 27.94 19.01 7.07
N GLY A 770 28.10 18.88 5.75
CA GLY A 770 29.39 19.01 5.07
C GLY A 770 29.53 20.36 4.36
N ASP A 771 30.22 20.37 3.22
CA ASP A 771 30.60 21.59 2.50
C ASP A 771 29.50 22.25 1.67
N GLY A 772 28.33 21.64 1.57
CA GLY A 772 27.19 22.23 0.87
C GLY A 772 26.56 23.41 1.60
N ALA A 773 25.73 24.18 0.90
CA ALA A 773 24.98 25.29 1.48
C ALA A 773 23.71 24.81 2.19
N GLY A 774 23.34 25.50 3.28
CA GLY A 774 22.05 25.34 3.96
C GLY A 774 20.89 25.79 3.07
N GLY A 775 19.75 25.11 3.17
CA GLY A 775 18.55 25.41 2.37
C GLY A 775 17.79 26.62 2.92
N ALA A 776 17.09 27.36 2.07
CA ALA A 776 16.26 28.48 2.52
C ALA A 776 14.97 27.99 3.20
N ILE A 777 14.47 28.75 4.17
CA ILE A 777 13.16 28.54 4.81
C ILE A 777 12.28 29.76 4.53
N THR A 778 11.11 29.54 3.94
CA THR A 778 10.11 30.59 3.70
C THR A 778 8.82 30.28 4.43
N VAL A 779 8.34 31.20 5.25
CA VAL A 779 7.08 31.10 5.99
C VAL A 779 6.15 32.23 5.55
N THR A 780 4.96 31.88 5.09
CA THR A 780 3.86 32.83 4.81
C THR A 780 2.66 32.42 5.64
N ALA A 781 2.26 33.22 6.63
CA ALA A 781 1.10 32.90 7.45
C ALA A 781 0.32 34.11 7.97
N ASP A 782 -0.84 33.89 8.60
CA ASP A 782 -1.51 34.95 9.36
C ASP A 782 -0.81 35.16 10.71
N ALA A 783 -0.41 34.09 11.39
CA ALA A 783 0.34 34.17 12.66
C ALA A 783 1.37 33.05 12.81
N LEU A 784 2.45 33.35 13.55
CA LEU A 784 3.49 32.38 13.91
C LEU A 784 3.74 32.41 15.42
N ALA A 785 3.54 31.25 16.07
CA ALA A 785 3.83 31.04 17.49
C ALA A 785 4.96 30.01 17.67
N LEU A 786 6.04 30.41 18.35
CA LEU A 786 7.18 29.59 18.70
C LEU A 786 7.29 29.54 20.23
N SER A 787 7.08 28.38 20.83
CA SER A 787 7.05 28.24 22.31
C SER A 787 7.72 26.95 22.78
N GLY A 788 8.09 26.88 24.06
CA GLY A 788 8.64 25.68 24.68
C GLY A 788 9.84 25.10 23.92
N ALA A 789 10.78 25.95 23.51
CA ALA A 789 11.93 25.59 22.65
C ALA A 789 11.59 25.13 21.21
N GLY A 790 10.41 25.48 20.68
CA GLY A 790 10.08 25.32 19.26
C GLY A 790 10.91 26.23 18.35
N GLN A 791 11.49 25.69 17.27
CA GLN A 791 12.53 26.39 16.49
C GLN A 791 12.39 26.30 14.97
N ILE A 792 12.77 27.37 14.28
CA ILE A 792 13.00 27.40 12.84
C ILE A 792 14.49 27.66 12.60
N THR A 793 15.19 26.73 11.96
CA THR A 793 16.65 26.79 11.85
C THR A 793 17.14 26.50 10.44
N SER A 794 18.00 27.36 9.90
CA SER A 794 18.80 27.06 8.72
C SER A 794 20.27 27.03 9.11
N SER A 795 20.99 25.95 8.82
CA SER A 795 22.38 25.82 9.24
C SER A 795 23.31 25.20 8.21
N ALA A 796 24.60 25.55 8.32
CA ALA A 796 25.68 24.95 7.55
C ALA A 796 26.90 24.70 8.44
N SER A 797 27.57 23.56 8.29
CA SER A 797 28.72 23.17 9.12
C SER A 797 30.06 23.17 8.40
N GLY A 798 30.09 23.09 7.06
CA GLY A 798 31.31 23.14 6.25
C GLY A 798 31.54 24.49 5.56
N ALA A 799 32.08 24.45 4.34
CA ALA A 799 32.39 25.67 3.57
C ALA A 799 31.17 26.42 3.01
N GLY A 800 30.02 25.78 2.89
CA GLY A 800 28.81 26.39 2.35
C GLY A 800 28.14 27.37 3.32
N ASN A 801 27.42 28.35 2.77
CA ASN A 801 26.68 29.34 3.56
C ASN A 801 25.41 28.71 4.15
N ALA A 802 24.97 29.17 5.32
CA ALA A 802 23.64 28.86 5.82
C ALA A 802 22.55 29.56 4.98
N GLY A 803 21.36 28.97 4.94
CA GLY A 803 20.26 29.44 4.09
C GLY A 803 19.53 30.64 4.67
N LYS A 804 18.88 31.41 3.78
CA LYS A 804 18.04 32.54 4.20
C LYS A 804 16.75 32.05 4.86
N ILE A 805 16.35 32.71 5.95
CA ILE A 805 15.01 32.54 6.53
C ILE A 805 14.18 33.79 6.23
N ALA A 806 13.01 33.61 5.61
CA ALA A 806 12.07 34.68 5.29
C ALA A 806 10.71 34.38 5.92
N VAL A 807 10.25 35.24 6.82
CA VAL A 807 8.95 35.14 7.50
C VAL A 807 8.10 36.33 7.11
N THR A 808 6.94 36.08 6.50
CA THR A 808 5.97 37.10 6.10
C THR A 808 4.61 36.79 6.72
N LEU A 809 4.13 37.66 7.61
CA LEU A 809 2.91 37.49 8.37
C LEU A 809 1.95 38.66 8.18
N THR A 810 0.64 38.39 8.09
CA THR A 810 -0.38 39.46 8.13
C THR A 810 -0.75 39.88 9.56
N GLY A 811 -0.55 38.99 10.52
CA GLY A 811 -0.74 39.17 11.96
C GLY A 811 0.57 39.11 12.72
N ASP A 812 0.62 38.31 13.80
CA ASP A 812 1.64 38.45 14.84
C ASP A 812 2.67 37.30 14.83
N LEU A 813 3.92 37.65 15.15
CA LEU A 813 4.99 36.72 15.51
C LEU A 813 5.19 36.73 17.02
N GLU A 814 5.05 35.58 17.67
CA GLU A 814 5.34 35.41 19.10
C GLU A 814 6.36 34.30 19.30
N ALA A 815 7.53 34.66 19.85
CA ALA A 815 8.57 33.72 20.25
C ALA A 815 8.76 33.81 21.78
N THR A 816 8.36 32.75 22.48
CA THR A 816 8.34 32.70 23.95
C THR A 816 8.97 31.42 24.48
N SER A 817 9.29 31.38 25.79
CA SER A 817 9.76 30.17 26.48
C SER A 817 10.90 29.45 25.75
N GLY A 818 11.89 30.20 25.26
CA GLY A 818 13.03 29.68 24.50
C GLY A 818 12.74 29.26 23.06
N GLY A 819 11.57 29.55 22.51
CA GLY A 819 11.29 29.38 21.07
C GLY A 819 12.01 30.45 20.23
N GLY A 820 12.38 30.13 18.98
CA GLY A 820 13.15 31.09 18.20
C GLY A 820 13.43 30.71 16.75
N ILE A 821 14.08 31.64 16.06
CA ILE A 821 14.48 31.50 14.66
C ILE A 821 15.99 31.71 14.57
N SER A 822 16.72 30.80 13.92
CA SER A 822 18.15 30.98 13.71
C SER A 822 18.70 30.56 12.36
N ALA A 823 19.74 31.26 11.91
CA ALA A 823 20.39 31.04 10.63
C ALA A 823 21.91 30.98 10.81
N ASP A 824 22.40 29.85 11.32
CA ASP A 824 23.73 29.72 11.92
C ASP A 824 24.72 28.96 11.03
N THR A 825 25.99 29.35 11.07
CA THR A 825 27.10 28.61 10.45
C THR A 825 28.13 28.21 11.50
N SER A 826 28.68 26.99 11.40
CA SER A 826 29.81 26.55 12.22
C SER A 826 31.10 26.36 11.43
N GLY A 827 31.06 26.57 10.11
CA GLY A 827 32.19 26.38 9.21
C GLY A 827 32.78 27.69 8.68
N SER A 828 33.43 27.64 7.52
CA SER A 828 33.99 28.83 6.87
C SER A 828 32.98 29.60 6.02
N GLY A 829 31.81 29.01 5.75
CA GLY A 829 30.69 29.69 5.09
C GLY A 829 30.02 30.72 5.98
N THR A 830 29.28 31.64 5.35
CA THR A 830 28.58 32.77 5.98
C THR A 830 27.28 32.31 6.65
N GLY A 831 26.92 32.92 7.78
CA GLY A 831 25.62 32.74 8.42
C GLY A 831 24.48 33.23 7.52
N GLY A 832 23.30 32.65 7.68
CA GLY A 832 22.15 32.94 6.82
C GLY A 832 21.48 34.25 7.23
N SER A 833 20.91 34.97 6.27
CA SER A 833 20.15 36.19 6.59
C SER A 833 18.74 35.84 7.05
N ILE A 834 18.20 36.60 8.01
CA ILE A 834 16.83 36.44 8.49
C ILE A 834 16.04 37.72 8.20
N ALA A 835 14.89 37.58 7.53
CA ALA A 835 13.97 38.66 7.26
C ALA A 835 12.58 38.36 7.84
N VAL A 836 12.04 39.26 8.66
CA VAL A 836 10.71 39.16 9.27
C VAL A 836 9.88 40.38 8.88
N ASP A 837 8.70 40.18 8.28
CA ASP A 837 7.68 41.22 8.05
C ASP A 837 6.37 40.76 8.72
N ALA A 838 5.90 41.48 9.74
CA ALA A 838 4.72 41.10 10.53
C ALA A 838 3.99 42.33 11.11
N ARG A 839 2.77 42.19 11.60
CA ARG A 839 2.03 43.29 12.25
C ARG A 839 2.61 43.61 13.62
N ASN A 840 2.74 42.62 14.49
CA ASN A 840 3.46 42.74 15.77
C ASN A 840 4.49 41.61 15.89
N VAL A 841 5.62 41.92 16.51
CA VAL A 841 6.68 40.96 16.79
C VAL A 841 7.00 41.00 18.28
N THR A 842 6.96 39.86 18.94
CA THR A 842 7.27 39.70 20.37
C THR A 842 8.32 38.62 20.57
N PHE A 843 9.44 38.99 21.21
CA PHE A 843 10.44 38.05 21.74
C PHE A 843 10.42 38.16 23.27
N ALA A 844 9.87 37.16 23.95
CA ALA A 844 9.72 37.15 25.41
C ALA A 844 10.26 35.85 26.03
N ASP A 845 10.51 35.83 27.32
CA ASP A 845 10.86 34.62 28.10
C ASP A 845 11.96 33.77 27.43
N LYS A 846 13.10 34.41 27.11
CA LYS A 846 14.23 33.84 26.36
C LYS A 846 13.95 33.47 24.90
N GLY A 847 12.86 33.96 24.31
CA GLY A 847 12.63 33.86 22.87
C GLY A 847 13.68 34.62 22.07
N PHE A 848 14.08 34.09 20.91
CA PHE A 848 15.27 34.60 20.21
C PHE A 848 15.15 34.68 18.68
N LEU A 849 15.96 35.57 18.10
CA LEU A 849 16.22 35.70 16.67
C LEU A 849 17.73 35.82 16.45
N GLY A 850 18.36 34.82 15.83
CA GLY A 850 19.83 34.71 15.79
C GLY A 850 20.40 34.41 14.41
N ALA A 851 21.39 35.17 13.94
CA ALA A 851 22.14 34.83 12.73
C ALA A 851 23.64 34.81 13.04
N SER A 852 24.15 33.65 13.47
CA SER A 852 25.49 33.55 14.06
C SER A 852 26.49 32.80 13.19
N SER A 853 27.78 33.03 13.44
CA SER A 853 28.91 32.27 12.91
C SER A 853 29.84 31.85 14.04
N SER A 854 30.02 30.53 14.21
CA SER A 854 31.00 29.99 15.16
C SER A 854 32.31 29.53 14.51
N GLY A 855 32.40 29.60 13.18
CA GLY A 855 33.60 29.32 12.40
C GLY A 855 34.21 30.58 11.78
N SER A 856 35.11 30.43 10.81
CA SER A 856 35.81 31.57 10.20
C SER A 856 34.95 32.45 9.27
N GLY A 857 33.72 32.02 8.95
CA GLY A 857 32.78 32.80 8.15
C GLY A 857 32.17 33.99 8.89
N HIS A 858 31.55 34.91 8.14
CA HIS A 858 30.85 36.06 8.72
C HIS A 858 29.46 35.66 9.23
N ALA A 859 28.93 36.36 10.23
CA ALA A 859 27.56 36.16 10.69
C ALA A 859 26.55 36.76 9.70
N GLY A 860 25.32 36.24 9.70
CA GLY A 860 24.26 36.69 8.78
C GLY A 860 23.58 37.99 9.22
N GLU A 861 22.86 38.64 8.31
CA GLU A 861 22.11 39.86 8.61
C GLU A 861 20.70 39.57 9.12
N ILE A 862 20.17 40.46 9.96
CA ILE A 862 18.79 40.41 10.43
C ILE A 862 18.05 41.67 9.98
N PHE A 863 16.89 41.48 9.34
CA PHE A 863 15.97 42.54 8.94
C PHE A 863 14.59 42.28 9.55
N ILE A 864 14.04 43.26 10.26
CA ILE A 864 12.71 43.18 10.86
C ILE A 864 11.89 44.38 10.43
N LYS A 865 10.69 44.11 9.94
CA LYS A 865 9.67 45.10 9.65
C LYS A 865 8.42 44.78 10.45
N SER A 866 7.95 45.75 11.24
CA SER A 866 6.78 45.55 12.10
C SER A 866 5.97 46.81 12.38
N GLY A 867 4.71 46.67 12.80
CA GLY A 867 3.98 47.77 13.44
C GLY A 867 4.47 48.03 14.86
N ARG A 868 4.83 46.97 15.59
CA ARG A 868 5.36 47.04 16.95
C ARG A 868 6.35 45.90 17.18
N LEU A 869 7.51 46.20 17.76
CA LEU A 869 8.49 45.23 18.21
C LEU A 869 8.63 45.29 19.73
N GLN A 870 8.34 44.18 20.42
CA GLN A 870 8.48 44.02 21.87
C GLN A 870 9.55 42.97 22.18
N ILE A 871 10.50 43.31 23.06
CA ILE A 871 11.55 42.40 23.53
C ILE A 871 11.60 42.44 25.05
N GLU A 872 11.27 41.35 25.71
CA GLU A 872 11.20 41.34 27.18
C GLU A 872 11.66 40.03 27.81
N ASN A 873 11.85 40.03 29.13
CA ASN A 873 12.19 38.85 29.93
C ASN A 873 13.34 38.02 29.31
N SER A 874 14.47 38.69 29.05
CA SER A 874 15.64 38.09 28.40
C SER A 874 15.42 37.60 26.95
N GLY A 875 14.40 38.09 26.25
CA GLY A 875 14.29 37.95 24.80
C GLY A 875 15.45 38.62 24.07
N SER A 876 15.86 38.08 22.91
CA SER A 876 17.07 38.53 22.23
C SER A 876 16.97 38.56 20.70
N ILE A 877 17.63 39.55 20.11
CA ILE A 877 17.90 39.64 18.68
C ILE A 877 19.41 39.81 18.51
N ALA A 878 20.08 38.84 17.90
CA ALA A 878 21.53 38.81 17.90
C ALA A 878 22.16 38.36 16.58
N THR A 879 23.23 39.04 16.19
CA THR A 879 24.20 38.54 15.21
C THR A 879 25.53 38.38 15.93
N SER A 880 26.17 37.23 15.80
CA SER A 880 27.41 36.97 16.53
C SER A 880 28.44 36.24 15.68
N ALA A 881 29.70 36.66 15.75
CA ALA A 881 30.82 35.97 15.13
C ALA A 881 31.87 35.62 16.19
N THR A 882 31.97 34.34 16.56
CA THR A 882 32.85 33.92 17.67
C THR A 882 34.28 33.61 17.23
N ASP A 883 34.56 33.55 15.92
CA ASP A 883 35.90 33.42 15.36
C ASP A 883 36.34 34.69 14.60
N ILE A 884 37.17 34.57 13.55
CA ILE A 884 37.73 35.69 12.79
C ILE A 884 36.76 36.45 11.88
N GLY A 885 35.53 35.94 11.69
CA GLY A 885 34.52 36.59 10.84
C GLY A 885 33.89 37.83 11.45
N ASN A 886 33.32 38.71 10.62
CA ASN A 886 32.58 39.89 11.10
C ASN A 886 31.17 39.51 11.56
N ALA A 887 30.64 40.24 12.55
CA ALA A 887 29.24 40.12 12.93
C ALA A 887 28.33 40.81 11.91
N GLY A 888 27.10 40.33 11.79
CA GLY A 888 26.14 40.75 10.75
C GLY A 888 25.36 42.00 11.15
N LYS A 889 24.83 42.72 10.17
CA LYS A 889 24.02 43.92 10.41
C LYS A 889 22.64 43.55 10.98
N ILE A 890 22.14 44.33 11.92
CA ILE A 890 20.74 44.29 12.38
C ILE A 890 20.01 45.55 11.93
N THR A 891 18.91 45.39 11.21
CA THR A 891 18.04 46.50 10.77
C THR A 891 16.63 46.28 11.26
N VAL A 892 16.09 47.24 12.00
CA VAL A 892 14.72 47.23 12.53
C VAL A 892 13.97 48.43 11.98
N GLU A 893 12.88 48.16 11.26
CA GLU A 893 11.88 49.12 10.83
C GLU A 893 10.59 48.84 11.58
N THR A 894 10.20 49.70 12.52
CA THR A 894 9.00 49.45 13.34
C THR A 894 8.13 50.70 13.52
N GLY A 895 6.88 50.54 13.96
CA GLY A 895 6.11 51.67 14.46
C GLY A 895 6.61 52.10 15.84
N THR A 896 6.68 51.14 16.77
CA THR A 896 7.19 51.36 18.12
C THR A 896 8.11 50.22 18.54
N LEU A 897 9.30 50.54 19.06
CA LEU A 897 10.18 49.59 19.73
C LEU A 897 9.99 49.70 21.25
N GLN A 898 9.71 48.58 21.91
CA GLN A 898 9.61 48.47 23.37
C GLN A 898 10.53 47.34 23.85
N MET A 899 11.48 47.66 24.73
CA MET A 899 12.35 46.67 25.37
C MET A 899 12.26 46.78 26.87
N ALA A 900 12.15 45.64 27.56
CA ALA A 900 11.96 45.54 29.01
C ALA A 900 12.74 44.35 29.61
N SER A 901 12.95 44.34 30.93
CA SER A 901 13.31 43.13 31.69
C SER A 901 14.46 42.30 31.09
N ALA A 902 15.61 42.92 30.87
CA ALA A 902 16.81 42.34 30.26
C ALA A 902 16.66 41.90 28.79
N GLY A 903 15.74 42.51 28.04
CA GLY A 903 15.66 42.36 26.57
C GLY A 903 16.88 42.95 25.85
N GLN A 904 17.32 42.31 24.77
CA GLN A 904 18.61 42.62 24.12
C GLN A 904 18.53 42.69 22.59
N ILE A 905 19.22 43.67 22.00
CA ILE A 905 19.60 43.67 20.57
C ILE A 905 21.11 43.81 20.49
N SER A 906 21.81 42.82 19.96
CA SER A 906 23.28 42.78 20.00
C SER A 906 23.92 42.36 18.69
N SER A 907 24.98 43.04 18.26
CA SER A 907 25.84 42.58 17.17
C SER A 907 27.30 42.50 17.63
N SER A 908 27.83 41.29 17.79
CA SER A 908 29.11 41.10 18.48
C SER A 908 30.12 40.19 17.77
N SER A 909 31.41 40.52 17.89
CA SER A 909 32.52 39.71 17.38
C SER A 909 33.58 39.44 18.46
N ALA A 910 34.00 38.18 18.58
CA ALA A 910 34.86 37.73 19.68
C ALA A 910 36.36 37.68 19.35
N LYS A 911 36.76 37.75 18.07
CA LYS A 911 38.18 37.81 17.66
C LYS A 911 38.45 39.00 16.75
N SER A 912 39.10 38.77 15.61
CA SER A 912 39.61 39.82 14.71
C SER A 912 38.59 40.37 13.72
N GLY A 913 37.34 39.89 13.73
CA GLY A 913 36.28 40.44 12.88
C GLY A 913 35.62 41.65 13.52
N ASN A 914 35.12 42.58 12.70
CA ASN A 914 34.42 43.78 13.15
C ASN A 914 33.03 43.44 13.69
N ALA A 915 32.52 44.26 14.62
CA ALA A 915 31.13 44.17 15.05
C ALA A 915 30.18 44.72 13.96
N GLY A 916 28.97 44.20 13.91
CA GLY A 916 27.97 44.59 12.91
C GLY A 916 27.25 45.87 13.33
N ASN A 917 26.73 46.60 12.35
CA ASN A 917 25.97 47.81 12.62
C ASN A 917 24.53 47.47 13.08
N ILE A 918 23.98 48.26 13.99
CA ILE A 918 22.57 48.22 14.39
C ILE A 918 21.88 49.49 13.92
N SER A 919 20.78 49.34 13.17
CA SER A 919 19.97 50.46 12.69
C SER A 919 18.52 50.26 13.08
N VAL A 920 17.99 51.13 13.93
CA VAL A 920 16.58 51.14 14.36
C VAL A 920 15.90 52.39 13.83
N THR A 921 14.87 52.21 13.01
CA THR A 921 14.00 53.27 12.51
C THR A 921 12.58 53.02 13.00
N ALA A 922 12.11 53.83 13.94
CA ALA A 922 10.75 53.81 14.42
C ALA A 922 9.92 54.92 13.73
N THR A 923 8.66 54.64 13.37
CA THR A 923 7.75 55.67 12.83
C THR A 923 7.00 56.45 13.91
N ASP A 924 7.09 56.04 15.17
CA ASP A 924 6.61 56.78 16.35
C ASP A 924 7.72 56.96 17.39
N SER A 925 7.97 55.95 18.22
CA SER A 925 8.79 56.08 19.44
C SER A 925 9.62 54.83 19.77
N VAL A 926 10.68 55.00 20.56
CA VAL A 926 11.54 53.93 21.09
C VAL A 926 11.60 54.03 22.62
N TYR A 927 11.28 52.93 23.31
CA TYR A 927 11.27 52.83 24.77
C TYR A 927 12.14 51.65 25.23
N LEU A 928 13.20 51.94 25.97
CA LEU A 928 14.10 50.96 26.58
C LEU A 928 13.99 51.05 28.10
N ARG A 929 13.68 49.94 28.77
CA ARG A 929 13.63 49.83 30.24
C ARG A 929 14.40 48.60 30.72
N ASP A 930 15.38 48.75 31.60
CA ASP A 930 16.17 47.62 32.12
C ASP A 930 16.71 46.71 30.99
N SER A 931 17.16 47.29 29.87
CA SER A 931 17.42 46.60 28.59
C SER A 931 18.67 47.12 27.88
N SER A 932 19.16 46.42 26.85
CA SER A 932 20.39 46.82 26.16
C SER A 932 20.33 46.72 24.63
N ILE A 933 20.98 47.68 23.96
CA ILE A 933 21.33 47.63 22.55
C ILE A 933 22.85 47.79 22.43
N THR A 934 23.54 46.79 21.89
CA THR A 934 25.01 46.74 21.93
C THR A 934 25.63 46.33 20.61
N THR A 935 26.72 46.99 20.23
CA THR A 935 27.65 46.48 19.22
C THR A 935 29.02 46.37 19.86
N GLU A 936 29.60 45.17 19.81
CA GLU A 936 30.82 44.87 20.57
C GLU A 936 31.82 44.10 19.72
N ALA A 937 33.04 44.60 19.61
CA ALA A 937 34.17 43.85 19.07
C ALA A 937 35.22 43.64 20.16
N LEU A 938 35.83 42.45 20.21
CA LEU A 938 36.94 42.21 21.13
C LEU A 938 38.28 42.72 20.56
N LEU A 939 38.66 42.31 19.34
CA LEU A 939 40.00 42.62 18.78
C LEU A 939 39.95 43.37 17.44
N ALA A 940 38.84 44.04 17.14
CA ALA A 940 38.58 44.73 15.87
C ALA A 940 37.72 45.99 16.06
N ASP A 941 37.30 46.64 14.97
CA ASP A 941 36.54 47.89 15.06
C ASP A 941 35.09 47.65 15.50
N GLY A 942 34.56 48.61 16.28
CA GLY A 942 33.20 48.61 16.80
C GLY A 942 32.16 48.94 15.72
N GLY A 943 30.96 48.37 15.88
CA GLY A 943 29.82 48.61 15.00
C GLY A 943 29.14 49.93 15.31
N ASN A 944 28.51 50.56 14.32
CA ASN A 944 27.75 51.78 14.54
C ASN A 944 26.33 51.46 14.99
N ILE A 945 25.76 52.31 15.85
CA ILE A 945 24.35 52.25 16.22
C ILE A 945 23.64 53.52 15.77
N SER A 946 22.54 53.37 15.03
CA SER A 946 21.67 54.48 14.65
C SER A 946 20.24 54.23 15.11
N ILE A 947 19.67 55.14 15.87
CA ILE A 947 18.28 55.09 16.34
C ILE A 947 17.57 56.37 15.90
N LYS A 948 16.52 56.23 15.08
CA LYS A 948 15.72 57.34 14.55
C LYS A 948 14.26 57.13 14.91
N ALA A 949 13.61 58.16 15.42
CA ALA A 949 12.17 58.14 15.73
C ALA A 949 11.62 59.56 15.69
N PRO A 950 10.48 59.86 15.04
CA PRO A 950 10.00 61.23 14.93
C PRO A 950 9.56 61.84 16.27
N ASN A 951 9.16 61.03 17.25
CA ASN A 951 8.62 61.50 18.52
C ASN A 951 9.63 61.37 19.68
N THR A 952 9.65 60.23 20.37
CA THR A 952 10.43 60.07 21.61
C THR A 952 11.39 58.89 21.55
N ILE A 953 12.62 59.09 22.02
CA ILE A 953 13.55 58.01 22.42
C ILE A 953 13.77 58.13 23.93
N ARG A 954 13.27 57.15 24.70
CA ARG A 954 13.37 57.09 26.16
C ARG A 954 14.17 55.86 26.60
N LEU A 955 15.21 56.09 27.41
CA LEU A 955 16.01 55.06 28.06
C LEU A 955 15.83 55.21 29.59
N ASP A 956 15.44 54.14 30.27
CA ASP A 956 15.29 54.05 31.74
C ASP A 956 16.07 52.82 32.23
N ASN A 957 17.11 53.02 33.04
CA ASN A 957 18.06 51.97 33.48
C ASN A 957 18.56 51.07 32.32
N SER A 958 18.84 51.66 31.16
CA SER A 958 19.16 50.91 29.94
C SER A 958 20.51 51.30 29.36
N THR A 959 21.09 50.40 28.57
CA THR A 959 22.45 50.54 28.04
C THR A 959 22.46 50.55 26.51
N LEU A 960 23.08 51.57 25.93
CA LEU A 960 23.34 51.71 24.50
C LEU A 960 24.84 51.81 24.27
N THR A 961 25.50 50.73 23.82
CA THR A 961 26.96 50.69 23.72
C THR A 961 27.46 50.34 22.32
N ALA A 962 28.36 51.16 21.77
CA ALA A 962 29.07 50.92 20.53
C ALA A 962 30.59 50.81 20.79
N SER A 963 30.98 49.79 21.57
CA SER A 963 32.29 49.76 22.25
C SER A 963 33.21 48.64 21.76
N VAL A 964 34.52 48.84 21.95
CA VAL A 964 35.56 47.83 21.70
C VAL A 964 36.32 47.55 22.99
N ASN A 965 36.37 46.29 23.41
CA ASN A 965 36.79 45.89 24.76
C ASN A 965 38.17 45.19 24.83
N GLY A 966 38.96 45.14 23.74
CA GLY A 966 40.27 44.47 23.75
C GLY A 966 41.48 45.37 23.59
N GLU A 967 42.65 44.75 23.72
CA GLU A 967 43.97 45.37 23.89
C GLU A 967 44.62 45.90 22.58
N LYS A 968 43.95 45.75 21.44
CA LYS A 968 44.47 46.14 20.13
C LYS A 968 44.01 47.56 19.77
N GLU A 969 44.90 48.34 19.13
CA GLU A 969 44.55 49.67 18.60
C GLU A 969 43.42 49.55 17.56
N THR A 970 42.23 50.03 17.91
CA THR A 970 40.97 49.89 17.17
C THR A 970 40.14 51.16 17.30
N THR A 971 39.06 51.27 16.52
CA THR A 971 38.12 52.40 16.57
C THR A 971 36.80 51.99 17.20
N GLY A 972 36.34 52.77 18.19
CA GLY A 972 34.99 52.65 18.76
C GLY A 972 33.91 52.97 17.73
N GLY A 973 32.73 52.36 17.87
CA GLY A 973 31.62 52.58 16.94
C GLY A 973 30.90 53.91 17.18
N ASN A 974 30.31 54.51 16.14
CA ASN A 974 29.55 55.75 16.29
C ASN A 974 28.09 55.49 16.71
N ILE A 975 27.53 56.40 17.51
CA ILE A 975 26.13 56.37 17.94
C ILE A 975 25.40 57.61 17.40
N ILE A 976 24.30 57.41 16.69
CA ILE A 976 23.45 58.48 16.15
C ILE A 976 22.03 58.34 16.72
N ILE A 977 21.53 59.39 17.36
CA ILE A 977 20.19 59.48 17.96
C ILE A 977 19.47 60.71 17.40
N ASP A 978 18.31 60.51 16.77
CA ASP A 978 17.56 61.60 16.09
C ASP A 978 16.03 61.55 16.33
N PRO A 979 15.53 62.10 17.46
CA PRO A 979 14.09 62.31 17.69
C PRO A 979 13.70 63.72 18.14
N GLN A 980 12.39 64.00 18.31
CA GLN A 980 11.97 65.26 18.94
C GLN A 980 12.36 65.33 20.43
N TYR A 981 12.20 64.22 21.18
CA TYR A 981 12.48 64.13 22.60
C TYR A 981 13.46 62.99 22.90
N VAL A 982 14.57 63.29 23.58
CA VAL A 982 15.47 62.29 24.17
C VAL A 982 15.37 62.38 25.68
N ILE A 983 15.03 61.26 26.33
CA ILE A 983 14.95 61.15 27.80
C ILE A 983 15.84 60.01 28.26
N LEU A 984 16.85 60.33 29.07
CA LEU A 984 17.76 59.38 29.71
C LEU A 984 17.55 59.43 31.22
N LYS A 985 17.33 58.26 31.84
CA LYS A 985 17.21 58.11 33.29
C LYS A 985 18.00 56.89 33.74
N GLY A 986 19.06 57.07 34.52
CA GLY A 986 19.93 55.98 34.98
C GLY A 986 20.50 55.12 33.85
N SER A 987 20.64 55.72 32.66
CA SER A 987 20.94 55.02 31.42
C SER A 987 22.25 55.48 30.81
N ASP A 988 22.90 54.56 30.10
CA ASP A 988 24.25 54.72 29.56
C ASP A 988 24.25 54.74 28.03
N VAL A 989 24.91 55.75 27.44
CA VAL A 989 25.17 55.87 26.00
C VAL A 989 26.69 55.97 25.79
N ILE A 990 27.32 54.88 25.34
CA ILE A 990 28.77 54.69 25.43
C ILE A 990 29.35 54.26 24.07
N ALA A 991 30.28 55.05 23.53
CA ALA A 991 30.98 54.80 22.28
C ALA A 991 32.50 54.68 22.51
N THR A 992 32.91 53.86 23.47
CA THR A 992 34.30 53.84 23.96
C THR A 992 35.18 52.83 23.22
N ALA A 993 36.48 53.07 23.19
CA ALA A 993 37.48 52.09 22.79
C ALA A 993 38.47 51.87 23.96
N HIS A 994 38.87 50.63 24.22
CA HIS A 994 39.88 50.35 25.25
C HIS A 994 41.26 50.90 24.83
N LYS A 995 41.70 50.60 23.60
CA LYS A 995 42.93 51.14 22.99
C LYS A 995 42.66 51.63 21.57
N GLY A 996 43.02 52.88 21.26
CA GLY A 996 42.77 53.52 19.95
C GLY A 996 41.77 54.69 20.04
N THR A 997 41.09 55.04 18.95
CA THR A 997 40.16 56.20 18.93
C THR A 997 38.75 55.81 19.38
N GLY A 998 38.20 56.52 20.37
CA GLY A 998 36.78 56.42 20.73
C GLY A 998 35.86 56.83 19.57
N GLY A 999 34.63 56.31 19.55
CA GLY A 999 33.64 56.63 18.51
C GLY A 999 32.95 57.97 18.74
N ASN A 1000 32.20 58.47 17.75
CA ASN A 1000 31.44 59.72 17.89
C ASN A 1000 29.99 59.46 18.32
N ILE A 1001 29.47 60.29 19.23
CA ILE A 1001 28.07 60.29 19.65
C ILE A 1001 27.42 61.57 19.15
N ASP A 1002 26.49 61.47 18.20
CA ASP A 1002 25.68 62.58 17.70
C ASP A 1002 24.21 62.41 18.13
N ILE A 1003 23.75 63.31 19.01
CA ILE A 1003 22.36 63.37 19.45
C ILE A 1003 21.73 64.66 18.90
N THR A 1004 20.74 64.53 18.03
CA THR A 1004 19.97 65.65 17.48
C THR A 1004 18.54 65.57 17.99
N ALA A 1005 18.10 66.56 18.76
CA ALA A 1005 16.75 66.58 19.32
C ALA A 1005 16.21 68.00 19.56
N ASN A 1006 14.90 68.15 19.70
CA ASN A 1006 14.33 69.43 20.14
C ASN A 1006 14.50 69.62 21.66
N VAL A 1007 14.32 68.53 22.41
CA VAL A 1007 14.44 68.49 23.87
C VAL A 1007 15.32 67.31 24.27
N PHE A 1008 16.34 67.59 25.07
CA PHE A 1008 17.23 66.59 25.65
C PHE A 1008 17.13 66.67 27.19
N ILE A 1009 16.75 65.56 27.82
CA ILE A 1009 16.63 65.40 29.27
C ILE A 1009 17.47 64.20 29.70
N ALA A 1010 18.52 64.43 30.49
CA ALA A 1010 19.28 63.39 31.15
C ALA A 1010 19.33 63.67 32.66
N ASP A 1011 19.08 62.64 33.47
CA ASP A 1011 19.27 62.73 34.91
C ASP A 1011 20.76 62.62 35.30
N ALA A 1012 21.09 62.92 36.55
CA ALA A 1012 22.48 62.92 37.01
C ALA A 1012 23.12 61.53 37.04
N SER A 1013 22.32 60.45 37.03
CA SER A 1013 22.81 59.08 37.01
C SER A 1013 23.04 58.53 35.59
N SER A 1014 22.65 59.26 34.56
CA SER A 1014 22.88 58.89 33.16
C SER A 1014 24.25 59.31 32.65
N VAL A 1015 24.89 58.46 31.84
CA VAL A 1015 26.22 58.68 31.27
C VAL A 1015 26.16 58.76 29.75
N VAL A 1016 26.80 59.77 29.17
CA VAL A 1016 27.06 59.85 27.71
C VAL A 1016 28.57 60.03 27.51
N SER A 1017 29.25 59.02 26.97
CA SER A 1017 30.73 59.00 26.90
C SER A 1017 31.28 58.39 25.62
N ALA A 1018 32.19 59.11 24.99
CA ALA A 1018 33.00 58.67 23.83
C ALA A 1018 34.48 58.47 24.21
N ALA A 1019 34.76 58.24 25.50
CA ALA A 1019 36.13 58.18 26.01
C ALA A 1019 36.93 57.00 25.43
N SER A 1020 38.25 57.12 25.46
CA SER A 1020 39.17 56.01 25.18
C SER A 1020 40.13 55.87 26.36
N GLU A 1021 40.35 54.65 26.85
CA GLU A 1021 41.13 54.42 28.07
C GLU A 1021 42.63 54.63 27.83
N LEU A 1022 43.14 54.06 26.73
CA LEU A 1022 44.56 54.12 26.35
C LEU A 1022 44.83 54.84 25.02
N GLY A 1023 43.82 55.53 24.45
CA GLY A 1023 43.96 56.27 23.18
C GLY A 1023 43.23 57.61 23.15
N PHE A 1024 42.84 58.07 21.95
CA PHE A 1024 42.21 59.39 21.80
C PHE A 1024 40.69 59.31 22.00
N PRO A 1025 40.08 60.20 22.80
CA PRO A 1025 38.63 60.23 22.97
C PRO A 1025 37.94 60.65 21.65
N GLY A 1026 36.77 60.09 21.39
CA GLY A 1026 35.87 60.53 20.33
C GLY A 1026 35.11 61.80 20.72
N SER A 1027 34.23 62.27 19.82
CA SER A 1027 33.43 63.48 20.07
C SER A 1027 32.02 63.15 20.55
N VAL A 1028 31.51 63.94 21.50
CA VAL A 1028 30.10 63.92 21.93
C VAL A 1028 29.47 65.24 21.50
N ASN A 1029 28.46 65.16 20.65
CA ASN A 1029 27.77 66.30 20.06
C ASN A 1029 26.28 66.21 20.34
N ILE A 1030 25.77 67.09 21.20
CA ILE A 1030 24.36 67.15 21.55
C ILE A 1030 23.78 68.46 20.98
N ARG A 1031 22.96 68.33 19.94
CA ARG A 1031 22.26 69.44 19.28
C ARG A 1031 20.82 69.47 19.75
N ALA A 1032 20.57 70.21 20.83
CA ALA A 1032 19.24 70.45 21.35
C ALA A 1032 19.04 71.91 21.80
N PRO A 1033 18.11 72.67 21.19
CA PRO A 1033 17.79 74.03 21.62
C PRO A 1033 17.32 74.10 23.08
N ASN A 1034 16.60 73.07 23.53
CA ASN A 1034 16.14 72.92 24.91
C ASN A 1034 16.88 71.77 25.60
N ASN A 1035 18.14 72.00 25.96
CA ASN A 1035 18.88 71.11 26.85
C ASN A 1035 18.66 71.52 28.31
N ILE A 1036 17.81 70.77 29.02
CA ILE A 1036 17.45 71.01 30.42
C ILE A 1036 18.22 70.09 31.39
N SER A 1037 19.15 69.29 30.88
CA SER A 1037 20.05 68.46 31.67
C SER A 1037 20.91 69.34 32.59
N GLY A 1038 20.70 69.20 33.90
CA GLY A 1038 21.34 70.01 34.95
C GLY A 1038 20.52 71.18 35.50
N ILE A 1039 19.31 71.47 34.98
CA ILE A 1039 18.39 72.52 35.50
C ILE A 1039 17.27 71.94 36.37
N ILE A 1040 17.10 70.61 36.37
CA ILE A 1040 16.11 69.95 37.22
C ILE A 1040 16.64 69.93 38.66
N ALA A 1041 16.44 71.03 39.38
CA ALA A 1041 16.45 71.00 40.84
C ALA A 1041 15.41 69.95 41.28
N PRO A 1042 15.75 69.04 42.20
CA PRO A 1042 14.72 68.18 42.80
C PRO A 1042 13.65 69.09 43.39
N LEU A 1043 12.38 68.82 43.07
CA LEU A 1043 11.27 69.45 43.76
C LEU A 1043 11.53 69.28 45.27
N PRO A 1044 11.53 70.34 46.10
CA PRO A 1044 11.81 70.21 47.52
C PRO A 1044 10.88 69.16 48.12
N ALA A 1045 11.44 68.09 48.67
CA ALA A 1045 10.71 67.09 49.43
C ALA A 1045 10.41 67.63 50.84
N ASP A 1046 9.75 68.79 50.91
CA ASP A 1046 9.09 69.22 52.13
C ASP A 1046 7.64 68.76 52.04
N TYR A 1047 7.35 67.66 52.74
CA TYR A 1047 6.00 67.37 53.17
C TYR A 1047 5.49 68.61 53.91
N THR A 1048 4.55 69.31 53.28
CA THR A 1048 3.66 70.24 53.98
C THR A 1048 2.88 69.42 55.00
N SER A 1049 3.41 69.37 56.22
CA SER A 1049 2.67 68.88 57.37
C SER A 1049 1.40 69.73 57.49
N ALA A 1050 0.24 69.10 57.27
CA ALA A 1050 -1.07 69.69 57.48
C ALA A 1050 -1.34 70.10 58.96
N SER A 1051 -0.34 69.98 59.86
CA SER A 1051 -0.36 70.53 61.21
C SER A 1051 0.37 71.88 61.38
N ALA A 1052 1.00 72.43 60.33
CA ALA A 1052 1.65 73.76 60.36
C ALA A 1052 0.84 74.89 59.68
N LEU A 1053 -0.21 74.58 58.91
CA LEU A 1053 -1.10 75.56 58.26
C LEU A 1053 -2.36 75.92 59.08
N LEU A 1054 -2.42 75.51 60.35
CA LEU A 1054 -3.50 75.87 61.30
C LEU A 1054 -3.04 76.74 62.49
N ARG A 1055 -1.87 77.39 62.40
CA ARG A 1055 -1.36 78.28 63.47
C ARG A 1055 -0.87 79.66 63.00
N GLU A 1056 -1.56 80.27 62.04
CA GLU A 1056 -1.44 81.71 61.77
C GLU A 1056 -2.79 82.46 61.70
N ARG A 1057 -3.78 82.00 62.48
CA ARG A 1057 -4.98 82.81 62.83
C ARG A 1057 -5.42 82.76 64.29
N CYS A 1058 -4.50 82.49 65.22
CA CYS A 1058 -4.79 82.54 66.67
C CYS A 1058 -3.68 83.24 67.50
N ILE A 1059 -3.03 84.28 66.97
CA ILE A 1059 -2.26 85.26 67.77
C ILE A 1059 -3.04 86.60 67.83
N ALA A 1060 -4.35 86.52 68.04
CA ALA A 1060 -5.19 87.70 68.29
C ALA A 1060 -6.30 87.49 69.34
N ARG A 1061 -6.29 86.38 70.11
CA ARG A 1061 -7.33 86.10 71.12
C ARG A 1061 -6.85 85.47 72.43
N ILE A 1062 -5.61 85.72 72.84
CA ILE A 1062 -5.11 85.40 74.19
C ILE A 1062 -4.52 86.66 74.87
N ARG A 1063 -5.37 87.66 75.06
CA ARG A 1063 -5.33 88.53 76.25
C ARG A 1063 -6.72 88.46 76.86
N GLU A 1064 -6.76 88.01 78.12
CA GLU A 1064 -7.90 88.08 79.05
C GLU A 1064 -9.05 87.08 78.84
N GLY A 1065 -9.03 85.97 79.60
CA GLY A 1065 -10.29 85.45 80.16
C GLY A 1065 -10.56 83.95 80.07
N LYS A 1066 -10.06 83.24 81.08
CA LYS A 1066 -10.71 82.14 81.84
C LYS A 1066 -11.23 80.88 81.11
N TYR A 1067 -10.54 79.81 81.49
CA TYR A 1067 -10.72 78.35 81.40
C TYR A 1067 -12.13 77.73 81.25
N SER A 1068 -12.14 76.56 80.60
CA SER A 1068 -12.76 75.34 81.15
C SER A 1068 -11.93 74.12 80.70
N SER A 1069 -11.48 73.33 81.66
CA SER A 1069 -10.74 72.07 81.47
C SER A 1069 -11.73 70.91 81.36
N PHE A 1070 -11.54 70.04 80.37
CA PHE A 1070 -12.19 68.72 80.34
C PHE A 1070 -11.10 67.65 80.48
N VAL A 1071 -11.17 66.90 81.57
CA VAL A 1071 -10.22 65.87 82.00
C VAL A 1071 -10.60 64.54 81.37
N VAL A 1072 -9.57 63.82 80.94
CA VAL A 1072 -9.56 62.46 80.38
C VAL A 1072 -9.95 61.40 81.42
N GLY A 1073 -10.72 60.40 80.98
CA GLY A 1073 -10.84 59.07 81.58
C GLY A 1073 -11.92 58.27 80.86
N GLY A 1074 -11.74 57.02 80.42
CA GLY A 1074 -10.64 56.08 80.47
C GLY A 1074 -11.18 54.66 80.19
N ARG A 1075 -10.25 53.70 79.96
CA ARG A 1075 -10.35 52.24 80.29
C ARG A 1075 -11.41 51.41 79.55
N ASP A 1076 -11.24 50.13 79.18
CA ASP A 1076 -10.30 49.04 79.47
C ASP A 1076 -10.55 47.92 78.43
N GLY A 1077 -9.61 46.96 78.25
CA GLY A 1077 -9.96 45.63 77.70
C GLY A 1077 -8.84 44.81 77.03
N LEU A 1078 -7.99 44.17 77.83
CA LEU A 1078 -7.15 42.97 77.54
C LEU A 1078 -8.00 41.71 77.22
N PRO A 1079 -7.48 40.47 76.93
CA PRO A 1079 -6.08 39.97 76.93
C PRO A 1079 -5.65 39.07 75.72
N MET A 1080 -4.35 38.74 75.74
CA MET A 1080 -3.63 37.68 75.03
C MET A 1080 -3.81 36.31 75.72
N GLU A 1081 -4.11 35.26 74.94
CA GLU A 1081 -3.61 33.86 75.02
C GLU A 1081 -4.41 32.95 74.04
N PRO A 1082 -3.98 31.71 73.69
CA PRO A 1082 -2.64 31.29 73.23
C PRO A 1082 -2.67 30.24 72.07
N GLY A 1083 -1.62 30.23 71.25
CA GLY A 1083 -1.18 29.05 70.47
C GLY A 1083 -1.24 29.20 68.94
N ASN A 1084 -0.16 29.18 68.17
CA ASN A 1084 1.25 29.05 68.52
C ASN A 1084 2.15 29.44 67.33
N MET A 1085 3.27 30.09 67.67
CA MET A 1085 4.66 30.10 67.15
C MET A 1085 4.91 29.96 65.62
N LEU A 1086 5.44 30.97 64.90
CA LEU A 1086 6.81 31.58 64.88
C LEU A 1086 7.92 30.58 64.48
N SER A 1087 8.91 30.88 63.64
CA SER A 1087 9.32 32.05 62.83
C SER A 1087 10.36 31.55 61.83
N GLY A 1088 10.47 32.14 60.63
CA GLY A 1088 11.50 31.81 59.65
C GLY A 1088 12.16 33.07 59.10
N LEU A 1089 13.37 33.36 59.57
CA LEU A 1089 14.32 34.30 58.97
C LEU A 1089 15.26 33.50 58.04
N ILE A 1090 15.48 34.04 56.84
CA ILE A 1090 16.74 34.09 56.08
C ILE A 1090 17.67 32.87 56.18
N HIS A 1091 17.73 32.09 55.09
CA HIS A 1091 18.99 31.87 54.37
C HIS A 1091 18.74 31.78 52.86
#